data_AF-A0A954T180-F1
#
_entry.id   AF-A0A954T180-F1
#
_cell.length_a   1.000
_cell.length_b   1.000
_cell.length_c   1.000
_cell.angle_alpha   90.00
_cell.angle_beta   90.00
_cell.angle_gamma   90.00
#
_symmetry.space_group_name_H-M   'P 1'
#
loop_
_entity.id
_entity.type
_entity.pdbx_description
1 polymer ?
#
loop_
_entity_poly.entity_id
_entity_poly.type
_entity_poly.pdbx_seq_one_letter_code
_entity_poly.pdbx_strand_id
1 'polypeptide(L)'
;PTGGQWFMELVNNTIWLFDGPNQTQTASTLAFSLTQPLLFQAGRKVVLENLTQTERNLLYAVRDLARFRREFFTDVVGGPNGYLSLMRQLQQIRNTQFNIYRLEEQVEILKENSSQQPSRLAESLVTLPPELADLPPDERFPESVREFVEFDPRGELVWYGPMSDAQRDILLSLSNDEDYRRAVKEISQGLLTETLTLDVLQLQSQLADTINQLRVREASLQDSLDAFKIFLGLRTDFLVTLDDTLLEQFQFLDDDMNALEQEITEFAPFWGQLNLDEPDPQQLREVAERFHELLTTVEDTGLKLIREDFGRLEGMYEDRLAGMETDAERERLEYDVARDRRLYDSTAYEIGELKEQTEHILRQLDSPNPEIDKIKQWVFEIKSYQEDLLTYFGTLQAVQIGLRVDSVTVQDFDLSQEQVVAIALENRLDLKNVQAQVMDARRRVEVAANALLSNLDLVFEGDLNTPGPVGNTNPFEFRADSSELRVGVAFDAPLDLNNERNIYRATLIDYQRARRDYMLFEDQVKQDVREAWRQLEVLKRNLETARQSTRIAAAQFDSAVGAAYAPRGVGGSRVSVPGLSGQNIQRALSAILSAQNNMIGFWVSYEQNRLNIYRDMGIMEIGPDNVWNDPFYRELCGAGDFCPDGVYGAQSPAESLQGSETGTSDDTGSERLDESAELNEPREGENVWSLDGAVGRADADRGDDRSSGLRDTDDQGEIRRVGWKQILPFGH
;
A
#
# COMPACT_ATOMS: atom_id res chain seq x y z
N PRO A 1 21.28 24.13 -49.34
CA PRO A 1 21.05 25.59 -49.46
C PRO A 1 22.28 26.40 -49.06
N THR A 2 22.67 27.35 -49.90
CA THR A 2 23.83 28.24 -49.73
C THR A 2 23.51 29.50 -48.92
N GLY A 3 22.23 29.71 -48.54
CA GLY A 3 21.78 30.87 -47.78
C GLY A 3 21.19 32.01 -48.61
N GLY A 4 21.08 31.84 -49.92
CA GLY A 4 20.51 32.86 -50.80
C GLY A 4 19.05 33.19 -50.47
N GLN A 5 18.75 34.47 -50.39
CA GLN A 5 17.41 35.01 -50.20
C GLN A 5 16.94 35.67 -51.50
N TRP A 6 15.69 35.42 -51.89
CA TRP A 6 15.09 36.02 -53.07
C TRP A 6 13.73 36.62 -52.72
N PHE A 7 13.49 37.81 -53.26
CA PHE A 7 12.28 38.59 -53.07
C PHE A 7 11.77 39.09 -54.43
N MET A 8 10.46 39.10 -54.61
CA MET A 8 9.79 39.74 -55.76
C MET A 8 8.56 40.51 -55.30
N GLU A 9 8.34 41.69 -55.87
CA GLU A 9 7.19 42.53 -55.61
C GLU A 9 6.65 43.13 -56.89
N LEU A 10 5.32 43.05 -57.09
CA LEU A 10 4.63 43.69 -58.21
C LEU A 10 3.71 44.79 -57.67
N VAL A 11 4.01 46.03 -58.03
CA VAL A 11 3.19 47.21 -57.74
C VAL A 11 2.52 47.66 -59.02
N ASN A 12 1.21 47.94 -58.97
CA ASN A 12 0.46 48.51 -60.09
C ASN A 12 -0.32 49.74 -59.60
N ASN A 13 -0.07 50.88 -60.23
CA ASN A 13 -0.80 52.13 -60.01
C ASN A 13 -1.58 52.50 -61.27
N THR A 14 -2.90 52.61 -61.16
CA THR A 14 -3.78 53.02 -62.26
C THR A 14 -4.57 54.26 -61.86
N ILE A 15 -4.40 55.34 -62.63
CA ILE A 15 -5.09 56.60 -62.47
C ILE A 15 -6.13 56.73 -63.59
N TRP A 16 -7.38 56.97 -63.19
CA TRP A 16 -8.49 57.23 -64.10
C TRP A 16 -8.74 58.73 -64.15
N LEU A 17 -8.48 59.38 -65.29
CA LEU A 17 -8.79 60.80 -65.49
C LEU A 17 -10.12 60.94 -66.23
N PHE A 18 -11.07 61.63 -65.61
CA PHE A 18 -12.44 61.79 -66.10
C PHE A 18 -12.69 63.14 -66.80
N ASP A 19 -11.66 63.99 -67.00
CA ASP A 19 -11.76 65.29 -67.67
C ASP A 19 -11.01 65.27 -69.02
N GLY A 20 -11.68 65.64 -70.11
CA GLY A 20 -11.21 65.45 -71.50
C GLY A 20 -11.46 64.04 -72.07
N PRO A 21 -10.86 63.66 -73.23
CA PRO A 21 -11.04 62.31 -73.78
C PRO A 21 -10.63 61.27 -72.72
N ASN A 22 -11.52 60.34 -72.36
CA ASN A 22 -11.30 59.31 -71.33
C ASN A 22 -9.88 58.73 -71.41
N GLN A 23 -9.03 59.04 -70.41
CA GLN A 23 -7.66 58.57 -70.35
C GLN A 23 -7.45 57.78 -69.07
N THR A 24 -7.08 56.52 -69.24
CA THR A 24 -6.56 55.65 -68.17
C THR A 24 -5.04 55.65 -68.28
N GLN A 25 -4.37 55.94 -67.18
CA GLN A 25 -2.92 55.89 -67.07
C GLN A 25 -2.55 54.76 -66.12
N THR A 26 -1.75 53.81 -66.58
CA THR A 26 -1.30 52.70 -65.75
C THR A 26 0.21 52.64 -65.74
N ALA A 27 0.80 52.53 -64.55
CA ALA A 27 2.21 52.30 -64.33
C ALA A 27 2.37 51.08 -63.42
N SER A 28 3.13 50.08 -63.88
CA SER A 28 3.45 48.90 -63.08
C SER A 28 4.95 48.73 -62.93
N THR A 29 5.38 48.27 -61.77
CA THR A 29 6.76 48.01 -61.40
C THR A 29 6.86 46.61 -60.82
N LEU A 30 7.69 45.76 -61.42
CA LEU A 30 8.09 44.46 -60.87
C LEU A 30 9.52 44.56 -60.34
N ALA A 31 9.67 44.63 -59.02
CA ALA A 31 10.96 44.61 -58.36
C ALA A 31 11.37 43.18 -57.99
N PHE A 32 12.66 42.86 -58.12
CA PHE A 32 13.23 41.63 -57.60
C PHE A 32 14.58 41.90 -56.92
N SER A 33 14.89 41.14 -55.88
CA SER A 33 16.19 41.17 -55.20
C SER A 33 16.61 39.74 -54.87
N LEU A 34 17.85 39.39 -55.19
CA LEU A 34 18.51 38.13 -54.84
C LEU A 34 19.81 38.47 -54.12
N THR A 35 19.91 38.08 -52.85
CA THR A 35 21.11 38.25 -52.03
C THR A 35 21.69 36.88 -51.70
N GLN A 36 22.93 36.63 -52.12
CA GLN A 36 23.65 35.38 -51.87
C GLN A 36 24.86 35.63 -50.97
N PRO A 37 24.82 35.20 -49.69
CA PRO A 37 25.99 35.27 -48.82
C PRO A 37 27.08 34.31 -49.27
N LEU A 38 28.34 34.76 -49.23
CA LEU A 38 29.52 34.00 -49.66
C LEU A 38 30.43 33.61 -48.49
N LEU A 39 30.40 34.36 -47.38
CA LEU A 39 31.24 34.13 -46.19
C LEU A 39 30.40 33.99 -44.91
N PHE A 40 30.02 35.12 -44.29
CA PHE A 40 29.12 35.16 -43.13
C PHE A 40 27.71 34.69 -43.52
N GLN A 41 27.01 33.99 -42.61
CA GLN A 41 25.70 33.34 -42.85
C GLN A 41 25.65 32.38 -44.05
N ALA A 42 26.78 32.13 -44.72
CA ALA A 42 26.87 31.23 -45.84
C ALA A 42 27.01 29.77 -45.37
N GLY A 43 26.62 28.87 -46.25
CA GLY A 43 26.83 27.44 -46.05
C GLY A 43 25.71 26.75 -45.28
N ARG A 44 25.50 25.48 -45.64
CA ARG A 44 24.38 24.66 -45.17
C ARG A 44 24.29 24.60 -43.64
N LYS A 45 25.43 24.49 -42.95
CA LYS A 45 25.52 24.27 -41.50
C LYS A 45 24.94 25.43 -40.69
N VAL A 46 25.11 26.67 -41.16
CA VAL A 46 24.65 27.87 -40.45
C VAL A 46 23.21 28.20 -40.86
N VAL A 47 22.90 28.12 -42.15
CA VAL A 47 21.57 28.44 -42.70
C VAL A 47 20.50 27.45 -42.21
N LEU A 48 20.83 26.16 -42.14
CA LEU A 48 19.89 25.12 -41.68
C LEU A 48 19.95 24.88 -40.17
N GLU A 49 20.70 25.66 -39.39
CA GLU A 49 20.79 25.41 -37.94
C GLU A 49 19.41 25.52 -37.26
N ASN A 50 18.59 26.49 -37.64
CA ASN A 50 17.23 26.63 -37.09
C ASN A 50 16.33 25.41 -37.43
N LEU A 51 16.44 24.91 -38.66
CA LEU A 51 15.73 23.68 -39.06
C LEU A 51 16.25 22.46 -38.29
N THR A 52 17.58 22.32 -38.19
CA THR A 52 18.24 21.25 -37.43
C THR A 52 17.78 21.25 -35.97
N GLN A 53 17.68 22.44 -35.37
CA GLN A 53 17.21 22.56 -34.00
C GLN A 53 15.72 22.25 -33.87
N THR A 54 14.90 22.61 -34.85
CA THR A 54 13.48 22.23 -34.88
C THR A 54 13.31 20.71 -34.95
N GLU A 55 14.07 20.03 -35.81
CA GLU A 55 14.07 18.57 -35.92
C GLU A 55 14.53 17.89 -34.62
N ARG A 56 15.56 18.43 -33.96
CA ARG A 56 16.05 17.90 -32.68
C ARG A 56 15.09 18.17 -31.52
N ASN A 57 14.46 19.33 -31.47
CA ASN A 57 13.41 19.64 -30.50
C ASN A 57 12.25 18.65 -30.61
N LEU A 58 11.87 18.25 -31.83
CA LEU A 58 10.87 17.20 -32.03
C LEU A 58 11.33 15.86 -31.43
N LEU A 59 12.58 15.46 -31.67
CA LEU A 59 13.14 14.24 -31.08
C LEU A 59 13.15 14.29 -29.53
N TYR A 60 13.49 15.44 -28.95
CA TYR A 60 13.45 15.62 -27.49
C TYR A 60 12.03 15.46 -26.96
N ALA A 61 11.05 16.13 -27.57
CA ALA A 61 9.65 16.02 -27.18
C ALA A 61 9.10 14.59 -27.30
N VAL A 62 9.51 13.83 -28.32
CA VAL A 62 9.12 12.41 -28.48
C VAL A 62 9.69 11.56 -27.34
N ARG A 63 10.94 11.80 -26.94
CA ARG A 63 11.59 11.12 -25.82
C ARG A 63 10.97 11.49 -24.47
N ASP A 64 10.65 12.76 -24.28
CA ASP A 64 9.97 13.25 -23.08
C ASP A 64 8.57 12.62 -22.97
N LEU A 65 7.83 12.51 -24.09
CA LEU A 65 6.53 11.82 -24.12
C LEU A 65 6.65 10.33 -23.79
N ALA A 66 7.67 9.65 -24.34
CA ALA A 66 7.91 8.23 -24.05
C ALA A 66 8.27 8.01 -22.57
N ARG A 67 9.06 8.91 -21.96
CA ARG A 67 9.36 8.90 -20.53
C ARG A 67 8.11 9.19 -19.69
N PHE A 68 7.33 10.20 -20.07
CA PHE A 68 6.08 10.57 -19.40
C PHE A 68 5.10 9.39 -19.31
N ARG A 69 4.95 8.58 -20.38
CA ARG A 69 4.09 7.39 -20.33
C ARG A 69 4.52 6.40 -19.24
N ARG A 70 5.83 6.20 -19.07
CA ARG A 70 6.41 5.33 -18.04
C ARG A 70 6.17 5.90 -16.65
N GLU A 71 6.44 7.19 -16.46
CA GLU A 71 6.18 7.89 -15.20
C GLU A 71 4.70 7.84 -14.82
N PHE A 72 3.82 8.14 -15.77
CA PHE A 72 2.37 8.11 -15.55
C PHE A 72 1.89 6.72 -15.12
N PHE A 73 2.32 5.65 -15.79
CA PHE A 73 1.98 4.29 -15.35
C PHE A 73 2.49 3.99 -13.94
N THR A 74 3.76 4.31 -13.65
CA THR A 74 4.32 4.09 -12.31
C THR A 74 3.59 4.88 -11.23
N ASP A 75 3.14 6.10 -11.52
CA ASP A 75 2.44 6.95 -10.56
C ASP A 75 1.00 6.48 -10.34
N VAL A 76 0.31 6.02 -11.39
CA VAL A 76 -1.03 5.42 -11.28
C VAL A 76 -1.01 4.17 -10.41
N VAL A 77 -0.05 3.28 -10.61
CA VAL A 77 0.01 2.00 -9.91
C VAL A 77 0.68 2.15 -8.54
N GLY A 78 1.91 2.64 -8.54
CA GLY A 78 2.82 2.67 -7.39
C GLY A 78 3.04 4.04 -6.75
N GLY A 79 2.38 5.10 -7.23
CA GLY A 79 2.50 6.42 -6.64
C GLY A 79 1.96 6.50 -5.20
N PRO A 80 2.22 7.60 -4.46
CA PRO A 80 1.76 7.78 -3.08
C PRO A 80 0.24 7.67 -2.90
N ASN A 81 -0.52 8.13 -3.91
CA ASN A 81 -1.97 8.02 -4.00
C ASN A 81 -2.40 7.04 -5.11
N GLY A 82 -1.47 6.21 -5.58
CA GLY A 82 -1.73 5.21 -6.61
C GLY A 82 -2.54 4.03 -6.08
N TYR A 83 -2.89 3.13 -6.99
CA TYR A 83 -3.73 1.96 -6.74
C TYR A 83 -3.23 1.10 -5.56
N LEU A 84 -1.93 0.78 -5.49
CA LEU A 84 -1.39 -0.06 -4.42
C LEU A 84 -1.47 0.60 -3.04
N SER A 85 -1.41 1.94 -2.98
CA SER A 85 -1.57 2.68 -1.72
C SER A 85 -3.02 2.65 -1.23
N LEU A 86 -3.98 2.81 -2.15
CA LEU A 86 -5.41 2.69 -1.86
C LEU A 86 -5.76 1.29 -1.38
N MET A 87 -5.19 0.27 -2.03
CA MET A 87 -5.35 -1.13 -1.64
C MET A 87 -4.90 -1.38 -0.20
N ARG A 88 -3.72 -0.88 0.18
CA ARG A 88 -3.21 -0.97 1.54
C ARG A 88 -4.14 -0.28 2.55
N GLN A 89 -4.71 0.89 2.21
CA GLN A 89 -5.67 1.59 3.07
C GLN A 89 -6.96 0.77 3.26
N LEU A 90 -7.48 0.17 2.19
CA LEU A 90 -8.65 -0.70 2.25
C LEU A 90 -8.41 -1.91 3.18
N GLN A 91 -7.25 -2.56 3.06
CA GLN A 91 -6.92 -3.69 3.93
C GLN A 91 -6.75 -3.27 5.40
N GLN A 92 -6.18 -2.09 5.65
CA GLN A 92 -6.10 -1.53 7.00
C GLN A 92 -7.49 -1.28 7.61
N ILE A 93 -8.47 -0.87 6.81
CA ILE A 93 -9.87 -0.72 7.23
C ILE A 93 -10.47 -2.09 7.59
N ARG A 94 -10.31 -3.09 6.72
CA ARG A 94 -10.79 -4.47 6.98
C ARG A 94 -10.21 -5.05 8.26
N ASN A 95 -8.90 -4.91 8.46
CA ASN A 95 -8.21 -5.34 9.67
C ASN A 95 -8.75 -4.63 10.92
N THR A 96 -9.08 -3.33 10.82
CA THR A 96 -9.70 -2.59 11.94
C THR A 96 -11.13 -3.05 12.20
N GLN A 97 -11.92 -3.32 11.17
CA GLN A 97 -13.30 -3.83 11.31
C GLN A 97 -13.30 -5.21 11.98
N PHE A 98 -12.40 -6.10 11.57
CA PHE A 98 -12.24 -7.41 12.21
C PHE A 98 -11.85 -7.29 13.69
N ASN A 99 -10.92 -6.37 14.01
CA ASN A 99 -10.57 -6.11 15.41
C ASN A 99 -11.75 -5.60 16.24
N ILE A 100 -12.60 -4.73 15.67
CA ILE A 100 -13.82 -4.23 16.33
C ILE A 100 -14.77 -5.39 16.63
N TYR A 101 -15.03 -6.25 15.65
CA TYR A 101 -15.88 -7.43 15.83
C TYR A 101 -15.41 -8.31 17.01
N ARG A 102 -14.11 -8.63 17.05
CA ARG A 102 -13.53 -9.43 18.15
C ARG A 102 -13.58 -8.71 19.50
N LEU A 103 -13.39 -7.39 19.52
CA LEU A 103 -13.51 -6.61 20.76
C LEU A 103 -14.95 -6.59 21.28
N GLU A 104 -15.95 -6.45 20.39
CA GLU A 104 -17.37 -6.51 20.75
C GLU A 104 -17.74 -7.85 21.39
N GLU A 105 -17.29 -8.96 20.78
CA GLU A 105 -17.48 -10.32 21.29
C GLU A 105 -16.90 -10.49 22.70
N GLN A 106 -15.63 -10.08 22.91
CA GLN A 106 -14.97 -10.18 24.22
C GLN A 106 -15.65 -9.31 25.29
N VAL A 107 -16.11 -8.11 24.92
CA VAL A 107 -16.87 -7.25 25.83
C VAL A 107 -18.15 -7.95 26.27
N GLU A 108 -18.86 -8.62 25.36
CA GLU A 108 -20.11 -9.31 25.67
C GLU A 108 -19.87 -10.52 26.59
N ILE A 109 -18.89 -11.36 26.29
CA ILE A 109 -18.51 -12.50 27.14
C ILE A 109 -18.15 -12.05 28.57
N LEU A 110 -17.38 -10.97 28.71
CA LEU A 110 -17.01 -10.46 30.03
C LEU A 110 -18.18 -9.82 30.77
N LYS A 111 -19.10 -9.14 30.06
CA LYS A 111 -20.32 -8.64 30.67
C LYS A 111 -21.16 -9.78 31.19
N GLU A 112 -21.39 -10.82 30.40
CA GLU A 112 -22.16 -12.00 30.83
C GLU A 112 -21.54 -12.62 32.08
N ASN A 113 -20.23 -12.85 32.09
CA ASN A 113 -19.50 -13.35 33.26
C ASN A 113 -19.60 -12.41 34.49
N SER A 114 -19.57 -11.09 34.30
CA SER A 114 -19.74 -10.11 35.39
C SER A 114 -21.19 -9.96 35.87
N SER A 115 -22.16 -10.25 35.00
CA SER A 115 -23.60 -10.18 35.29
C SER A 115 -24.10 -11.41 36.02
N GLN A 116 -23.32 -12.50 36.06
CA GLN A 116 -23.57 -13.62 36.96
C GLN A 116 -23.46 -13.11 38.40
N GLN A 117 -24.62 -12.93 39.05
CA GLN A 117 -24.68 -12.55 40.47
C GLN A 117 -23.77 -13.48 41.27
N PRO A 118 -22.99 -12.96 42.24
CA PRO A 118 -22.13 -13.78 43.07
C PRO A 118 -22.93 -14.92 43.69
N SER A 119 -22.65 -16.16 43.29
CA SER A 119 -23.35 -17.35 43.79
C SER A 119 -23.01 -17.69 45.24
N ARG A 120 -21.99 -17.00 45.79
CA ARG A 120 -21.57 -17.09 47.19
C ARG A 120 -21.04 -15.73 47.65
N LEU A 121 -21.66 -15.15 48.68
CA LEU A 121 -21.15 -13.97 49.37
C LEU A 121 -20.99 -14.28 50.85
N ALA A 122 -19.84 -13.94 51.41
CA ALA A 122 -19.51 -14.19 52.80
C ALA A 122 -19.13 -12.87 53.46
N GLU A 123 -19.75 -12.56 54.59
CA GLU A 123 -19.42 -11.38 55.40
C GLU A 123 -18.98 -11.78 56.80
N SER A 124 -18.04 -11.01 57.35
CA SER A 124 -17.48 -11.30 58.66
C SER A 124 -18.51 -11.10 59.77
N LEU A 125 -18.78 -12.17 60.53
CA LEU A 125 -19.67 -12.19 61.67
C LEU A 125 -18.97 -12.96 62.80
N VAL A 126 -18.22 -12.25 63.63
CA VAL A 126 -17.32 -12.82 64.66
C VAL A 126 -18.03 -13.84 65.57
N THR A 127 -19.31 -13.60 65.89
CA THR A 127 -20.15 -14.53 66.65
C THR A 127 -21.60 -14.45 66.17
N LEU A 128 -22.26 -15.60 66.06
CA LEU A 128 -23.72 -15.64 65.90
C LEU A 128 -24.42 -14.99 67.11
N PRO A 129 -25.50 -14.23 66.90
CA PRO A 129 -26.32 -13.71 67.98
C PRO A 129 -26.80 -14.84 68.91
N PRO A 130 -26.92 -14.61 70.24
CA PRO A 130 -27.32 -15.65 71.20
C PRO A 130 -28.63 -16.36 70.83
N GLU A 131 -29.57 -15.59 70.26
CA GLU A 131 -30.88 -16.02 69.78
C GLU A 131 -30.80 -17.13 68.70
N LEU A 132 -29.71 -17.17 67.95
CA LEU A 132 -29.45 -18.12 66.87
C LEU A 132 -28.35 -19.13 67.26
N ALA A 133 -27.41 -18.74 68.12
CA ALA A 133 -26.30 -19.58 68.56
C ALA A 133 -26.75 -20.72 69.49
N ASP A 134 -27.77 -20.47 70.33
CA ASP A 134 -28.31 -21.44 71.28
C ASP A 134 -29.24 -22.48 70.62
N LEU A 135 -29.59 -22.29 69.34
CA LEU A 135 -30.42 -23.22 68.58
C LEU A 135 -29.58 -24.36 67.96
N PRO A 136 -30.14 -25.58 67.87
CA PRO A 136 -29.55 -26.67 67.08
C PRO A 136 -29.23 -26.20 65.65
N PRO A 137 -28.13 -26.64 65.01
CA PRO A 137 -27.73 -26.20 63.67
C PRO A 137 -28.87 -26.20 62.64
N ASP A 138 -29.73 -27.20 62.69
CA ASP A 138 -30.85 -27.39 61.75
C ASP A 138 -32.02 -26.43 61.99
N GLU A 139 -32.09 -25.77 63.15
CA GLU A 139 -33.16 -24.84 63.54
C GLU A 139 -32.72 -23.37 63.53
N ARG A 140 -31.43 -23.08 63.28
CA ARG A 140 -30.88 -21.71 63.29
C ARG A 140 -31.50 -20.81 62.23
N PHE A 141 -31.87 -21.39 61.09
CA PHE A 141 -32.46 -20.66 59.98
C PHE A 141 -33.79 -21.31 59.57
N PRO A 142 -34.83 -20.52 59.28
CA PRO A 142 -36.12 -21.02 58.79
C PRO A 142 -35.97 -21.85 57.51
N GLU A 143 -36.85 -22.84 57.30
CA GLU A 143 -36.84 -23.71 56.11
C GLU A 143 -36.77 -22.94 54.79
N SER A 144 -37.38 -21.75 54.72
CA SER A 144 -37.40 -20.90 53.53
C SER A 144 -36.04 -20.30 53.12
N VAL A 145 -35.07 -20.26 54.03
CA VAL A 145 -33.73 -19.68 53.79
C VAL A 145 -32.58 -20.63 54.15
N ARG A 146 -32.88 -21.76 54.80
CA ARG A 146 -31.89 -22.71 55.35
C ARG A 146 -30.92 -23.27 54.30
N GLU A 147 -31.39 -23.50 53.09
CA GLU A 147 -30.55 -24.01 51.99
C GLU A 147 -29.62 -22.95 51.40
N PHE A 148 -29.87 -21.67 51.71
CA PHE A 148 -29.18 -20.53 51.12
C PHE A 148 -28.28 -19.80 52.11
N VAL A 149 -28.30 -20.12 53.41
CA VAL A 149 -27.50 -19.41 54.42
C VAL A 149 -26.75 -20.38 55.33
N GLU A 150 -25.48 -20.10 55.56
CA GLU A 150 -24.61 -20.88 56.43
C GLU A 150 -23.77 -19.95 57.30
N PHE A 151 -23.46 -20.39 58.51
CA PHE A 151 -22.47 -19.72 59.36
C PHE A 151 -21.25 -20.60 59.52
N ASP A 152 -20.12 -20.17 58.95
CA ASP A 152 -18.85 -20.90 58.98
C ASP A 152 -18.25 -20.87 60.41
N PRO A 153 -17.67 -21.98 60.90
CA PRO A 153 -16.80 -22.01 62.10
C PRO A 153 -15.73 -20.91 62.20
N ARG A 154 -15.36 -20.28 61.08
CA ARG A 154 -14.40 -19.17 60.99
C ARG A 154 -14.98 -17.79 61.35
N GLY A 155 -16.29 -17.71 61.63
CA GLY A 155 -16.96 -16.46 61.96
C GLY A 155 -17.37 -15.66 60.74
N GLU A 156 -17.94 -16.32 59.72
CA GLU A 156 -18.47 -15.70 58.52
C GLU A 156 -19.92 -16.13 58.30
N LEU A 157 -20.78 -15.18 57.94
CA LEU A 157 -22.13 -15.45 57.45
C LEU A 157 -22.07 -15.56 55.93
N VAL A 158 -22.42 -16.72 55.39
CA VAL A 158 -22.34 -17.03 53.97
C VAL A 158 -23.75 -17.16 53.40
N TRP A 159 -24.02 -16.48 52.29
CA TRP A 159 -25.23 -16.66 51.50
C TRP A 159 -24.90 -17.31 50.16
N TYR A 160 -25.74 -18.24 49.72
CA TYR A 160 -25.63 -18.98 48.48
C TYR A 160 -26.79 -18.61 47.55
N GLY A 161 -26.48 -18.24 46.31
CA GLY A 161 -27.48 -17.92 45.27
C GLY A 161 -28.13 -16.52 45.38
N PRO A 162 -29.11 -16.22 44.53
CA PRO A 162 -29.80 -14.93 44.52
C PRO A 162 -30.65 -14.74 45.79
N MET A 163 -30.68 -13.52 46.33
CA MET A 163 -31.50 -13.17 47.49
C MET A 163 -32.69 -12.32 47.06
N SER A 164 -33.91 -12.80 47.31
CA SER A 164 -35.12 -11.98 47.16
C SER A 164 -35.27 -10.97 48.31
N ASP A 165 -35.98 -9.86 48.07
CA ASP A 165 -36.31 -8.90 49.14
C ASP A 165 -37.04 -9.57 50.32
N ALA A 166 -37.89 -10.56 50.05
CA ALA A 166 -38.58 -11.33 51.09
C ALA A 166 -37.60 -12.16 51.93
N GLN A 167 -36.60 -12.81 51.32
CA GLN A 167 -35.58 -13.58 52.04
C GLN A 167 -34.65 -12.66 52.84
N ARG A 168 -34.27 -11.51 52.29
CA ARG A 168 -33.51 -10.48 53.03
C ARG A 168 -34.27 -10.02 54.27
N ASP A 169 -35.55 -9.70 54.11
CA ASP A 169 -36.37 -9.19 55.21
C ASP A 169 -36.61 -10.28 56.28
N ILE A 170 -36.72 -11.56 55.86
CA ILE A 170 -36.71 -12.71 56.79
C ILE A 170 -35.41 -12.74 57.58
N LEU A 171 -34.24 -12.72 56.92
CA LEU A 171 -32.94 -12.73 57.61
C LEU A 171 -32.80 -11.55 58.59
N LEU A 172 -33.21 -10.34 58.20
CA LEU A 172 -33.17 -9.15 59.06
C LEU A 172 -34.13 -9.21 60.25
N SER A 173 -35.15 -10.07 60.20
CA SER A 173 -36.10 -10.27 61.29
C SER A 173 -35.65 -11.31 62.33
N LEU A 174 -34.67 -12.16 62.00
CA LEU A 174 -34.18 -13.25 62.86
C LEU A 174 -33.42 -12.76 64.09
N SER A 175 -32.77 -11.60 64.01
CA SER A 175 -32.08 -11.00 65.15
C SER A 175 -32.03 -9.48 65.03
N ASN A 176 -32.05 -8.81 66.19
CA ASN A 176 -31.85 -7.36 66.30
C ASN A 176 -30.39 -6.96 66.49
N ASP A 177 -29.47 -7.94 66.56
CA ASP A 177 -28.04 -7.69 66.71
C ASP A 177 -27.48 -6.81 65.57
N GLU A 178 -26.71 -5.78 65.94
CA GLU A 178 -26.24 -4.77 64.99
C GLU A 178 -25.21 -5.34 64.00
N ASP A 179 -24.34 -6.25 64.45
CA ASP A 179 -23.31 -6.86 63.62
C ASP A 179 -23.92 -7.88 62.64
N TYR A 180 -24.88 -8.69 63.09
CA TYR A 180 -25.64 -9.59 62.21
C TYR A 180 -26.46 -8.84 61.16
N ARG A 181 -27.20 -7.80 61.56
CA ARG A 181 -27.98 -6.99 60.61
C ARG A 181 -27.09 -6.22 59.63
N ARG A 182 -25.87 -5.84 60.03
CA ARG A 182 -24.86 -5.26 59.14
C ARG A 182 -24.41 -6.29 58.09
N ALA A 183 -24.00 -7.47 58.53
CA ALA A 183 -23.57 -8.56 57.64
C ALA A 183 -24.66 -8.94 56.62
N VAL A 184 -25.92 -9.10 57.05
CA VAL A 184 -27.05 -9.40 56.13
C VAL A 184 -27.28 -8.25 55.12
N LYS A 185 -27.14 -6.99 55.54
CA LYS A 185 -27.26 -5.84 54.64
C LYS A 185 -26.10 -5.78 53.64
N GLU A 186 -24.88 -6.01 54.08
CA GLU A 186 -23.67 -6.02 53.25
C GLU A 186 -23.74 -7.14 52.19
N ILE A 187 -24.15 -8.36 52.59
CA ILE A 187 -24.45 -9.46 51.65
C ILE A 187 -25.51 -9.03 50.63
N SER A 188 -26.63 -8.46 51.09
CA SER A 188 -27.72 -8.06 50.18
C SER A 188 -27.31 -6.93 49.23
N GLN A 189 -26.46 -5.99 49.67
CA GLN A 189 -25.94 -4.91 48.83
C GLN A 189 -24.92 -5.44 47.82
N GLY A 190 -24.06 -6.37 48.23
CA GLY A 190 -23.13 -7.07 47.34
C GLY A 190 -23.82 -7.87 46.24
N LEU A 191 -24.95 -8.51 46.56
CA LEU A 191 -25.80 -9.24 45.60
C LEU A 191 -26.54 -8.31 44.62
N LEU A 192 -26.79 -7.05 45.01
CA LEU A 192 -27.47 -6.04 44.18
C LEU A 192 -26.52 -5.24 43.29
N THR A 193 -25.22 -5.26 43.56
CA THR A 193 -24.22 -4.58 42.72
C THR A 193 -23.82 -5.43 41.52
N GLU A 194 -24.43 -5.17 40.37
CA GLU A 194 -23.81 -5.44 39.06
C GLU A 194 -22.54 -4.59 38.97
N THR A 195 -21.37 -5.17 39.29
CA THR A 195 -20.10 -4.49 39.09
C THR A 195 -19.60 -4.80 37.69
N LEU A 196 -19.80 -3.85 36.76
CA LEU A 196 -19.01 -3.83 35.53
C LEU A 196 -17.53 -3.79 35.97
N THR A 197 -16.79 -4.85 35.64
CA THR A 197 -15.40 -4.96 36.04
C THR A 197 -14.57 -3.87 35.36
N LEU A 198 -13.44 -3.49 35.97
CA LEU A 198 -12.50 -2.55 35.36
C LEU A 198 -12.08 -3.02 33.96
N ASP A 199 -11.99 -4.33 33.74
CA ASP A 199 -11.65 -4.93 32.44
C ASP A 199 -12.73 -4.67 31.37
N VAL A 200 -14.02 -4.79 31.72
CA VAL A 200 -15.12 -4.46 30.80
C VAL A 200 -15.07 -2.99 30.41
N LEU A 201 -14.81 -2.10 31.37
CA LEU A 201 -14.69 -0.66 31.10
C LEU A 201 -13.48 -0.33 30.22
N GLN A 202 -12.34 -1.01 30.44
CA GLN A 202 -11.15 -0.84 29.61
C GLN A 202 -11.37 -1.31 28.17
N LEU A 203 -11.97 -2.49 27.97
CA LEU A 203 -12.29 -2.99 26.62
C LEU A 203 -13.31 -2.10 25.91
N GLN A 204 -14.33 -1.58 26.62
CA GLN A 204 -15.28 -0.62 26.04
C GLN A 204 -14.61 0.68 25.60
N SER A 205 -13.67 1.21 26.40
CA SER A 205 -12.86 2.37 26.02
C SER A 205 -12.05 2.10 24.76
N GLN A 206 -11.38 0.95 24.71
CA GLN A 206 -10.58 0.53 23.56
C GLN A 206 -11.42 0.32 22.30
N LEU A 207 -12.61 -0.27 22.44
CA LEU A 207 -13.58 -0.42 21.36
C LEU A 207 -13.99 0.95 20.80
N ALA A 208 -14.32 1.90 21.67
CA ALA A 208 -14.66 3.27 21.26
C ALA A 208 -13.52 3.96 20.50
N ASP A 209 -12.27 3.80 20.98
CA ASP A 209 -11.08 4.33 20.29
C ASP A 209 -10.89 3.68 18.92
N THR A 210 -11.06 2.36 18.82
CA THR A 210 -10.91 1.61 17.56
C THR A 210 -11.99 2.00 16.55
N ILE A 211 -13.24 2.23 16.99
CA ILE A 211 -14.34 2.74 16.15
C ILE A 211 -14.01 4.14 15.62
N ASN A 212 -13.46 5.02 16.46
CA ASN A 212 -13.04 6.35 16.00
C ASN A 212 -11.90 6.26 14.97
N GLN A 213 -10.94 5.36 15.18
CA GLN A 213 -9.88 5.09 14.19
C GLN A 213 -10.45 4.58 12.86
N LEU A 214 -11.44 3.68 12.89
CA LEU A 214 -12.12 3.21 11.68
C LEU A 214 -12.71 4.37 10.88
N ARG A 215 -13.47 5.25 11.53
CA ARG A 215 -14.09 6.43 10.90
C ARG A 215 -13.04 7.35 10.25
N VAL A 216 -11.91 7.56 10.91
CA VAL A 216 -10.80 8.37 10.37
C VAL A 216 -10.18 7.69 9.15
N ARG A 217 -9.98 6.37 9.18
CA ARG A 217 -9.44 5.60 8.04
C ARG A 217 -10.40 5.62 6.85
N GLU A 218 -11.69 5.45 7.08
CA GLU A 218 -12.73 5.52 6.05
C GLU A 218 -12.75 6.90 5.36
N ALA A 219 -12.71 7.99 6.14
CA ALA A 219 -12.60 9.34 5.58
C ALA A 219 -11.31 9.53 4.77
N SER A 220 -10.16 9.08 5.30
CA SER A 220 -8.87 9.15 4.60
C SER A 220 -8.85 8.37 3.29
N LEU A 221 -9.51 7.21 3.23
CA LEU A 221 -9.65 6.44 1.99
C LEU A 221 -10.50 7.21 0.97
N GLN A 222 -11.59 7.85 1.40
CA GLN A 222 -12.42 8.68 0.51
C GLN A 222 -11.63 9.87 -0.06
N ASP A 223 -10.87 10.57 0.78
CA ASP A 223 -10.01 11.68 0.34
C ASP A 223 -8.93 11.20 -0.65
N SER A 224 -8.33 10.04 -0.38
CA SER A 224 -7.32 9.43 -1.27
C SER A 224 -7.94 8.98 -2.60
N LEU A 225 -9.16 8.44 -2.59
CA LEU A 225 -9.90 8.07 -3.80
C LEU A 225 -10.22 9.30 -4.65
N ASP A 226 -10.63 10.41 -4.04
CA ASP A 226 -10.90 11.64 -4.76
C ASP A 226 -9.61 12.25 -5.35
N ALA A 227 -8.50 12.21 -4.61
CA ALA A 227 -7.19 12.60 -5.14
C ALA A 227 -6.77 11.72 -6.32
N PHE A 228 -6.99 10.40 -6.25
CA PHE A 228 -6.71 9.47 -7.34
C PHE A 228 -7.57 9.73 -8.58
N LYS A 229 -8.88 9.98 -8.41
CA LYS A 229 -9.78 10.38 -9.51
C LYS A 229 -9.28 11.66 -10.19
N ILE A 230 -8.94 12.69 -9.42
CA ILE A 230 -8.41 13.96 -9.94
C ILE A 230 -7.11 13.71 -10.73
N PHE A 231 -6.22 12.87 -10.21
CA PHE A 231 -4.98 12.50 -10.88
C PHE A 231 -5.22 11.82 -12.23
N LEU A 232 -6.23 10.95 -12.32
CA LEU A 232 -6.67 10.33 -13.58
C LEU A 232 -7.43 11.30 -14.51
N GLY A 233 -7.70 12.53 -14.08
CA GLY A 233 -8.53 13.49 -14.82
C GLY A 233 -10.03 13.18 -14.78
N LEU A 234 -10.46 12.31 -13.86
CA LEU A 234 -11.86 11.98 -13.60
C LEU A 234 -12.48 12.98 -12.64
N ARG A 235 -13.80 13.11 -12.70
CA ARG A 235 -14.55 13.92 -11.72
C ARG A 235 -14.69 13.16 -10.41
N THR A 236 -14.73 13.86 -9.28
CA THR A 236 -14.84 13.24 -7.95
C THR A 236 -16.17 12.53 -7.70
N ASP A 237 -17.25 12.97 -8.37
CA ASP A 237 -18.58 12.34 -8.31
C ASP A 237 -18.69 11.03 -9.11
N PHE A 238 -17.62 10.62 -9.80
CA PHE A 238 -17.59 9.33 -10.48
C PHE A 238 -17.50 8.19 -9.47
N LEU A 239 -18.42 7.22 -9.57
CA LEU A 239 -18.43 6.02 -8.74
C LEU A 239 -17.33 5.06 -9.22
N VAL A 240 -16.40 4.74 -8.32
CA VAL A 240 -15.29 3.82 -8.57
C VAL A 240 -15.31 2.76 -7.48
N THR A 241 -15.12 1.51 -7.86
CA THR A 241 -14.85 0.41 -6.95
C THR A 241 -13.39 0.00 -7.13
N LEU A 242 -12.70 -0.27 -6.02
CA LEU A 242 -11.38 -0.86 -6.06
C LEU A 242 -11.56 -2.36 -6.24
N ASP A 243 -10.91 -2.91 -7.26
CA ASP A 243 -10.61 -4.34 -7.31
C ASP A 243 -9.66 -4.64 -6.15
N ASP A 244 -9.90 -5.71 -5.40
CA ASP A 244 -9.16 -6.12 -4.22
C ASP A 244 -8.52 -7.51 -4.34
N THR A 245 -8.51 -8.09 -5.54
CA THR A 245 -7.91 -9.41 -5.83
C THR A 245 -6.46 -9.54 -5.33
N LEU A 246 -5.66 -8.48 -5.42
CA LEU A 246 -4.27 -8.45 -4.91
C LEU A 246 -4.16 -8.59 -3.38
N LEU A 247 -5.25 -8.41 -2.65
CA LEU A 247 -5.29 -8.57 -1.19
C LEU A 247 -5.55 -9.99 -0.74
N GLU A 248 -6.07 -10.87 -1.59
CA GLU A 248 -6.43 -12.24 -1.24
C GLU A 248 -5.23 -13.01 -0.66
N GLN A 249 -4.04 -12.82 -1.22
CA GLN A 249 -2.80 -13.43 -0.70
C GLN A 249 -2.45 -13.02 0.75
N PHE A 250 -3.01 -11.91 1.25
CA PHE A 250 -2.78 -11.43 2.62
C PHE A 250 -3.88 -11.84 3.60
N GLN A 251 -4.86 -12.63 3.16
CA GLN A 251 -5.86 -13.24 4.04
C GLN A 251 -5.28 -14.48 4.71
N PHE A 252 -4.52 -14.26 5.79
CA PHE A 252 -3.80 -15.33 6.50
C PHE A 252 -4.70 -16.25 7.33
N LEU A 253 -5.90 -15.80 7.68
CA LEU A 253 -6.97 -16.60 8.26
C LEU A 253 -8.10 -16.65 7.25
N ASP A 254 -8.58 -17.87 6.98
CA ASP A 254 -9.72 -18.06 6.10
C ASP A 254 -11.04 -17.66 6.78
N ASP A 255 -12.01 -17.17 6.01
CA ASP A 255 -13.33 -16.82 6.54
C ASP A 255 -14.05 -18.07 7.10
N ASP A 256 -13.87 -19.23 6.46
CA ASP A 256 -14.42 -20.50 6.95
C ASP A 256 -13.76 -20.92 8.27
N MET A 257 -12.46 -20.63 8.46
CA MET A 257 -11.77 -20.89 9.71
C MET A 257 -12.23 -19.96 10.85
N ASN A 258 -12.57 -18.71 10.53
CA ASN A 258 -13.18 -17.81 11.51
C ASN A 258 -14.59 -18.26 11.89
N ALA A 259 -15.39 -18.73 10.92
CA ALA A 259 -16.73 -19.26 11.17
C ALA A 259 -16.71 -20.51 12.06
N LEU A 260 -15.76 -21.42 11.82
CA LEU A 260 -15.56 -22.60 12.67
C LEU A 260 -15.15 -22.22 14.10
N GLU A 261 -14.25 -21.25 14.29
CA GLU A 261 -13.88 -20.77 15.63
C GLU A 261 -15.10 -20.28 16.41
N GLN A 262 -15.96 -19.52 15.72
CA GLN A 262 -17.20 -19.01 16.28
C GLN A 262 -18.15 -20.15 16.65
N GLU A 263 -18.32 -21.14 15.78
CA GLU A 263 -19.16 -22.32 16.06
C GLU A 263 -18.67 -23.11 17.29
N ILE A 264 -17.35 -23.29 17.43
CA ILE A 264 -16.75 -23.95 18.59
C ILE A 264 -16.96 -23.13 19.87
N THR A 265 -16.88 -21.80 19.78
CA THR A 265 -17.08 -20.89 20.91
C THR A 265 -18.55 -20.84 21.33
N GLU A 266 -19.48 -20.78 20.37
CA GLU A 266 -20.93 -20.79 20.59
C GLU A 266 -21.46 -22.14 21.12
N PHE A 267 -20.66 -23.20 21.10
CA PHE A 267 -20.98 -24.44 21.80
C PHE A 267 -20.94 -24.28 23.33
N ALA A 268 -20.20 -23.29 23.87
CA ALA A 268 -20.05 -23.12 25.32
C ALA A 268 -21.38 -22.82 26.07
N PRO A 269 -22.21 -21.87 25.62
CA PRO A 269 -23.53 -21.64 26.22
C PRO A 269 -24.49 -22.83 26.13
N PHE A 270 -24.31 -23.71 25.13
CA PHE A 270 -25.17 -24.86 24.91
C PHE A 270 -24.96 -25.94 25.98
N TRP A 271 -23.71 -26.28 26.31
CA TRP A 271 -23.44 -27.19 27.43
C TRP A 271 -23.75 -26.55 28.79
N GLY A 272 -23.61 -25.22 28.94
CA GLY A 272 -23.89 -24.50 30.19
C GLY A 272 -25.33 -24.61 30.70
N GLN A 273 -26.25 -25.11 29.86
CA GLN A 273 -27.65 -25.37 30.21
C GLN A 273 -27.86 -26.73 30.91
N LEU A 274 -26.86 -27.61 30.91
CA LEU A 274 -26.92 -28.90 31.62
C LEU A 274 -26.88 -28.68 33.14
N ASN A 275 -27.83 -29.28 33.85
CA ASN A 275 -27.79 -29.35 35.29
C ASN A 275 -26.67 -30.32 35.73
N LEU A 276 -25.58 -29.78 36.27
CA LEU A 276 -24.42 -30.57 36.72
C LEU A 276 -24.73 -31.43 37.96
N ASP A 277 -25.72 -31.03 38.76
CA ASP A 277 -26.08 -31.71 40.00
C ASP A 277 -27.01 -32.91 39.73
N GLU A 278 -27.93 -32.77 38.76
CA GLU A 278 -28.85 -33.79 38.26
C GLU A 278 -28.80 -33.88 36.71
N PRO A 279 -27.82 -34.60 36.13
CA PRO A 279 -27.65 -34.64 34.68
C PRO A 279 -28.71 -35.52 34.01
N ASP A 280 -29.46 -34.94 33.07
CA ASP A 280 -30.43 -35.65 32.22
C ASP A 280 -29.69 -36.41 31.09
N PRO A 281 -29.82 -37.75 30.99
CA PRO A 281 -29.21 -38.54 29.93
C PRO A 281 -29.61 -38.09 28.52
N GLN A 282 -30.83 -37.58 28.35
CA GLN A 282 -31.32 -37.13 27.04
C GLN A 282 -30.67 -35.82 26.62
N GLN A 283 -30.53 -34.86 27.54
CA GLN A 283 -29.80 -33.61 27.29
C GLN A 283 -28.32 -33.86 27.00
N LEU A 284 -27.68 -34.79 27.75
CA LEU A 284 -26.29 -35.15 27.50
C LEU A 284 -26.10 -35.75 26.10
N ARG A 285 -27.06 -36.58 25.65
CA ARG A 285 -27.04 -37.12 24.27
C ARG A 285 -27.10 -36.00 23.24
N GLU A 286 -28.03 -35.06 23.37
CA GLU A 286 -28.14 -33.92 22.44
C GLU A 286 -26.85 -33.09 22.38
N VAL A 287 -26.22 -32.88 23.53
CA VAL A 287 -24.91 -32.20 23.63
C VAL A 287 -23.79 -32.99 22.95
N ALA A 288 -23.72 -34.30 23.20
CA ALA A 288 -22.71 -35.17 22.59
C ALA A 288 -22.90 -35.32 21.07
N GLU A 289 -24.14 -35.42 20.58
CA GLU A 289 -24.46 -35.50 19.14
C GLU A 289 -24.02 -34.22 18.43
N ARG A 290 -24.35 -33.05 19.00
CA ARG A 290 -23.96 -31.76 18.44
C ARG A 290 -22.45 -31.53 18.50
N PHE A 291 -21.78 -31.96 19.56
CA PHE A 291 -20.31 -31.89 19.63
C PHE A 291 -19.65 -32.80 18.59
N HIS A 292 -20.20 -34.00 18.37
CA HIS A 292 -19.72 -34.91 17.33
C HIS A 292 -19.92 -34.33 15.91
N GLU A 293 -21.05 -33.65 15.67
CA GLU A 293 -21.30 -32.92 14.42
C GLU A 293 -20.27 -31.80 14.23
N LEU A 294 -20.03 -30.98 15.26
CA LEU A 294 -19.00 -29.93 15.25
C LEU A 294 -17.61 -30.49 14.92
N LEU A 295 -17.18 -31.59 15.56
CA LEU A 295 -15.91 -32.24 15.27
C LEU A 295 -15.83 -32.72 13.81
N THR A 296 -16.94 -33.19 13.25
CA THR A 296 -17.02 -33.59 11.84
C THR A 296 -16.88 -32.39 10.91
N THR A 297 -17.51 -31.26 11.22
CA THR A 297 -17.37 -30.02 10.45
C THR A 297 -15.91 -29.51 10.48
N VAL A 298 -15.26 -29.55 11.63
CA VAL A 298 -13.83 -29.18 11.78
C VAL A 298 -12.92 -30.09 10.96
N GLU A 299 -13.20 -31.40 10.91
CA GLU A 299 -12.45 -32.37 10.11
C GLU A 299 -12.65 -32.15 8.60
N ASP A 300 -13.90 -32.04 8.14
CA ASP A 300 -14.26 -31.96 6.73
C ASP A 300 -13.93 -30.59 6.10
N THR A 301 -13.96 -29.53 6.90
CA THR A 301 -13.72 -28.15 6.45
C THR A 301 -12.35 -27.67 6.87
N GLY A 302 -12.08 -27.58 8.19
CA GLY A 302 -10.87 -26.97 8.73
C GLY A 302 -9.58 -27.71 8.35
N LEU A 303 -9.52 -29.02 8.61
CA LEU A 303 -8.33 -29.81 8.27
C LEU A 303 -8.11 -29.90 6.75
N LYS A 304 -9.19 -29.92 5.97
CA LYS A 304 -9.13 -29.93 4.50
C LYS A 304 -8.52 -28.63 3.96
N LEU A 305 -8.96 -27.47 4.46
CA LEU A 305 -8.42 -26.16 4.05
C LEU A 305 -6.91 -26.07 4.31
N ILE A 306 -6.45 -26.50 5.49
CA ILE A 306 -5.01 -26.47 5.81
C ILE A 306 -4.22 -27.44 4.92
N ARG A 307 -4.79 -28.58 4.56
CA ARG A 307 -4.17 -29.52 3.60
C ARG A 307 -4.03 -28.92 2.21
N GLU A 308 -5.02 -28.15 1.77
CA GLU A 308 -4.95 -27.40 0.52
C GLU A 308 -3.85 -26.32 0.59
N ASP A 309 -3.72 -25.63 1.73
CA ASP A 309 -2.65 -24.64 1.97
C ASP A 309 -1.24 -25.25 1.92
N PHE A 310 -1.07 -26.46 2.47
CA PHE A 310 0.16 -27.23 2.27
C PHE A 310 0.45 -27.51 0.80
N GLY A 311 -0.58 -27.92 0.03
CA GLY A 311 -0.43 -28.18 -1.40
C GLY A 311 -0.03 -26.94 -2.19
N ARG A 312 -0.58 -25.77 -1.84
CA ARG A 312 -0.20 -24.48 -2.43
C ARG A 312 1.27 -24.15 -2.16
N LEU A 313 1.71 -24.30 -0.91
CA LEU A 313 3.10 -24.04 -0.52
C LEU A 313 4.08 -25.02 -1.19
N GLU A 314 3.74 -26.31 -1.26
CA GLU A 314 4.55 -27.36 -1.88
C GLU A 314 4.81 -27.05 -3.37
N GLY A 315 3.81 -26.50 -4.08
CA GLY A 315 3.95 -26.10 -5.48
C GLY A 315 4.96 -24.99 -5.75
N MET A 316 5.30 -24.17 -4.75
CA MET A 316 6.25 -23.06 -4.85
C MET A 316 7.48 -23.20 -3.95
N TYR A 317 7.63 -24.35 -3.29
CA TYR A 317 8.61 -24.56 -2.23
C TYR A 317 10.05 -24.53 -2.74
N GLU A 318 10.31 -25.14 -3.90
CA GLU A 318 11.65 -25.17 -4.52
C GLU A 318 12.08 -23.77 -4.99
N ASP A 319 11.19 -23.04 -5.67
CA ASP A 319 11.45 -21.67 -6.13
C ASP A 319 11.73 -20.74 -4.94
N ARG A 320 11.01 -20.96 -3.83
CA ARG A 320 11.25 -20.29 -2.54
C ARG A 320 12.64 -20.50 -2.00
N LEU A 321 13.09 -21.75 -1.90
CA LEU A 321 14.43 -22.07 -1.40
C LEU A 321 15.51 -21.50 -2.32
N ALA A 322 15.28 -21.53 -3.63
CA ALA A 322 16.19 -20.96 -4.62
C ALA A 322 16.33 -19.43 -4.48
N GLY A 323 15.25 -18.72 -4.16
CA GLY A 323 15.24 -17.26 -4.00
C GLY A 323 15.86 -16.72 -2.71
N MET A 324 16.19 -17.60 -1.75
CA MET A 324 16.80 -17.21 -0.46
C MET A 324 18.30 -16.96 -0.57
N GLU A 325 18.76 -15.84 0.03
CA GLU A 325 20.16 -15.41 -0.01
C GLU A 325 21.07 -16.30 0.83
N THR A 326 20.60 -16.72 2.02
CA THR A 326 21.45 -17.39 3.01
C THR A 326 21.00 -18.82 3.31
N ASP A 327 21.96 -19.71 3.58
CA ASP A 327 21.67 -21.10 4.01
C ASP A 327 20.81 -21.12 5.29
N ALA A 328 21.03 -20.16 6.19
CA ALA A 328 20.28 -20.04 7.44
C ALA A 328 18.80 -19.67 7.23
N GLU A 329 18.45 -18.98 6.14
CA GLU A 329 17.04 -18.74 5.76
C GLU A 329 16.41 -20.01 5.21
N ARG A 330 17.13 -20.75 4.36
CA ARG A 330 16.68 -22.03 3.79
C ARG A 330 16.42 -23.07 4.88
N GLU A 331 17.40 -23.29 5.76
CA GLU A 331 17.26 -24.22 6.89
C GLU A 331 16.10 -23.84 7.81
N ARG A 332 15.81 -22.55 7.96
CA ARG A 332 14.70 -22.08 8.79
C ARG A 332 13.36 -22.36 8.15
N LEU A 333 13.19 -22.08 6.86
CA LEU A 333 11.96 -22.40 6.14
C LEU A 333 11.69 -23.91 6.18
N GLU A 334 12.72 -24.73 5.92
CA GLU A 334 12.63 -26.19 6.05
C GLU A 334 12.19 -26.61 7.45
N TYR A 335 12.79 -26.04 8.49
CA TYR A 335 12.43 -26.33 9.87
C TYR A 335 10.99 -25.93 10.19
N ASP A 336 10.56 -24.73 9.78
CA ASP A 336 9.24 -24.18 10.07
C ASP A 336 8.15 -24.99 9.34
N VAL A 337 8.33 -25.31 8.05
CA VAL A 337 7.37 -26.14 7.29
C VAL A 337 7.30 -27.56 7.86
N ALA A 338 8.44 -28.16 8.23
CA ALA A 338 8.45 -29.47 8.86
C ALA A 338 7.79 -29.44 10.25
N ARG A 339 7.95 -28.34 11.01
CA ARG A 339 7.26 -28.15 12.29
C ARG A 339 5.76 -28.03 12.08
N ASP A 340 5.31 -27.21 11.14
CA ASP A 340 3.91 -26.99 10.85
C ASP A 340 3.22 -28.27 10.40
N ARG A 341 3.90 -29.10 9.58
CA ARG A 341 3.39 -30.43 9.22
C ARG A 341 3.24 -31.36 10.42
N ARG A 342 4.24 -31.41 11.31
CA ARG A 342 4.14 -32.21 12.55
C ARG A 342 2.99 -31.74 13.45
N LEU A 343 2.83 -30.42 13.60
CA LEU A 343 1.74 -29.85 14.39
C LEU A 343 0.40 -30.25 13.78
N TYR A 344 0.19 -30.00 12.48
CA TYR A 344 -1.02 -30.42 11.76
C TYR A 344 -1.31 -31.91 11.92
N ASP A 345 -0.33 -32.80 11.68
CA ASP A 345 -0.53 -34.25 11.77
C ASP A 345 -0.92 -34.66 13.20
N SER A 346 -0.26 -34.09 14.22
CA SER A 346 -0.59 -34.36 15.62
C SER A 346 -1.97 -33.85 15.99
N THR A 347 -2.32 -32.62 15.61
CA THR A 347 -3.59 -32.01 15.96
C THR A 347 -4.76 -32.68 15.23
N ALA A 348 -4.56 -33.08 13.96
CA ALA A 348 -5.54 -33.85 13.21
C ALA A 348 -5.82 -35.21 13.88
N TYR A 349 -4.77 -35.87 14.40
CA TYR A 349 -4.91 -37.12 15.16
C TYR A 349 -5.72 -36.90 16.45
N GLU A 350 -5.37 -35.87 17.25
CA GLU A 350 -6.08 -35.59 18.51
C GLU A 350 -7.56 -35.22 18.28
N ILE A 351 -7.88 -34.45 17.25
CA ILE A 351 -9.28 -34.15 16.87
C ILE A 351 -10.02 -35.44 16.47
N GLY A 352 -9.36 -36.35 15.76
CA GLY A 352 -9.90 -37.68 15.45
C GLY A 352 -10.17 -38.51 16.71
N GLU A 353 -9.26 -38.50 17.68
CA GLU A 353 -9.45 -39.17 18.97
C GLU A 353 -10.63 -38.58 19.76
N LEU A 354 -10.76 -37.25 19.82
CA LEU A 354 -11.93 -36.59 20.45
C LEU A 354 -13.25 -37.04 19.81
N LYS A 355 -13.26 -37.21 18.48
CA LYS A 355 -14.43 -37.67 17.73
C LYS A 355 -14.78 -39.12 18.08
N GLU A 356 -13.80 -40.02 18.08
CA GLU A 356 -13.99 -41.42 18.47
C GLU A 356 -14.44 -41.56 19.94
N GLN A 357 -13.87 -40.76 20.85
CA GLN A 357 -14.24 -40.74 22.26
C GLN A 357 -15.67 -40.24 22.46
N THR A 358 -16.08 -39.20 21.74
CA THR A 358 -17.46 -38.68 21.75
C THR A 358 -18.44 -39.74 21.19
N GLU A 359 -18.10 -40.42 20.11
CA GLU A 359 -18.90 -41.56 19.60
C GLU A 359 -19.02 -42.71 20.60
N HIS A 360 -17.97 -42.95 21.40
CA HIS A 360 -18.00 -43.97 22.43
C HIS A 360 -19.01 -43.62 23.52
N ILE A 361 -19.04 -42.35 23.96
CA ILE A 361 -20.03 -41.84 24.91
C ILE A 361 -21.46 -41.99 24.36
N LEU A 362 -21.69 -41.59 23.10
CA LEU A 362 -22.98 -41.75 22.42
C LEU A 362 -23.45 -43.21 22.40
N ARG A 363 -22.57 -44.15 22.06
CA ARG A 363 -22.87 -45.59 22.08
C ARG A 363 -23.19 -46.12 23.47
N GLN A 364 -22.52 -45.61 24.51
CA GLN A 364 -22.79 -46.01 25.89
C GLN A 364 -24.13 -45.45 26.40
N LEU A 365 -24.51 -44.25 25.96
CA LEU A 365 -25.80 -43.62 26.25
C LEU A 365 -27.00 -44.35 25.61
N ASP A 366 -26.79 -45.25 24.63
CA ASP A 366 -27.84 -46.13 24.09
C ASP A 366 -28.21 -47.30 25.02
N SER A 367 -27.47 -47.50 26.11
CA SER A 367 -27.76 -48.57 27.08
C SER A 367 -29.03 -48.26 27.89
N PRO A 368 -29.92 -49.24 28.17
CA PRO A 368 -31.25 -48.99 28.74
C PRO A 368 -31.28 -48.45 30.19
N ASN A 369 -30.14 -48.28 30.87
CA ASN A 369 -30.05 -47.62 32.17
C ASN A 369 -28.58 -47.22 32.50
N PRO A 370 -28.07 -46.07 32.02
CA PRO A 370 -26.70 -45.63 32.32
C PRO A 370 -26.53 -45.28 33.81
N GLU A 371 -25.39 -45.65 34.41
CA GLU A 371 -25.07 -45.32 35.81
C GLU A 371 -24.90 -43.80 35.98
N ILE A 372 -25.53 -43.20 36.99
CA ILE A 372 -25.50 -41.75 37.24
C ILE A 372 -24.07 -41.22 37.40
N ASP A 373 -23.19 -41.99 38.06
CA ASP A 373 -21.77 -41.60 38.24
C ASP A 373 -21.02 -41.52 36.91
N LYS A 374 -21.37 -42.39 35.94
CA LYS A 374 -20.80 -42.33 34.58
C LYS A 374 -21.33 -41.17 33.77
N ILE A 375 -22.61 -40.84 33.92
CA ILE A 375 -23.20 -39.65 33.27
C ILE A 375 -22.48 -38.40 33.76
N LYS A 376 -22.25 -38.27 35.07
CA LYS A 376 -21.47 -37.17 35.64
C LYS A 376 -20.05 -37.13 35.08
N GLN A 377 -19.39 -38.28 34.94
CA GLN A 377 -18.07 -38.37 34.32
C GLN A 377 -18.08 -37.90 32.86
N TRP A 378 -19.02 -38.37 32.02
CA TRP A 378 -19.10 -37.99 30.61
C TRP A 378 -19.39 -36.50 30.41
N VAL A 379 -20.17 -35.88 31.31
CA VAL A 379 -20.36 -34.42 31.32
C VAL A 379 -19.03 -33.69 31.49
N PHE A 380 -18.19 -34.13 32.42
CA PHE A 380 -16.85 -33.56 32.59
C PHE A 380 -15.92 -33.87 31.42
N GLU A 381 -16.01 -35.06 30.82
CA GLU A 381 -15.22 -35.45 29.64
C GLU A 381 -15.56 -34.59 28.43
N ILE A 382 -16.84 -34.43 28.07
CA ILE A 382 -17.26 -33.57 26.94
C ILE A 382 -16.82 -32.12 27.15
N LYS A 383 -16.90 -31.62 28.38
CA LYS A 383 -16.38 -30.29 28.70
C LYS A 383 -14.87 -30.20 28.45
N SER A 384 -14.10 -31.18 28.91
CA SER A 384 -12.66 -31.25 28.64
C SER A 384 -12.40 -31.30 27.13
N TYR A 385 -13.15 -32.10 26.40
CA TYR A 385 -13.01 -32.23 24.95
C TYR A 385 -13.28 -30.91 24.21
N GLN A 386 -14.22 -30.10 24.68
CA GLN A 386 -14.43 -28.76 24.11
C GLN A 386 -13.24 -27.83 24.38
N GLU A 387 -12.70 -27.83 25.61
CA GLU A 387 -11.51 -27.04 25.97
C GLU A 387 -10.28 -27.47 25.15
N ASP A 388 -10.13 -28.78 24.94
CA ASP A 388 -9.09 -29.37 24.09
C ASP A 388 -9.30 -29.00 22.61
N LEU A 389 -10.53 -29.07 22.08
CA LEU A 389 -10.86 -28.68 20.71
C LEU A 389 -10.53 -27.20 20.44
N LEU A 390 -10.84 -26.29 21.37
CA LEU A 390 -10.47 -24.87 21.25
C LEU A 390 -8.95 -24.69 21.18
N THR A 391 -8.21 -25.44 21.99
CA THR A 391 -6.74 -25.40 21.98
C THR A 391 -6.18 -25.93 20.66
N TYR A 392 -6.66 -27.09 20.21
CA TYR A 392 -6.29 -27.70 18.93
C TYR A 392 -6.62 -26.80 17.74
N PHE A 393 -7.79 -26.15 17.75
CA PHE A 393 -8.20 -25.24 16.70
C PHE A 393 -7.31 -23.99 16.64
N GLY A 394 -6.90 -23.44 17.79
CA GLY A 394 -5.91 -22.36 17.87
C GLY A 394 -4.57 -22.76 17.25
N THR A 395 -4.11 -23.99 17.48
CA THR A 395 -2.89 -24.52 16.83
C THR A 395 -3.06 -24.64 15.31
N LEU A 396 -4.22 -25.12 14.84
CA LEU A 396 -4.53 -25.21 13.41
C LEU A 396 -4.54 -23.83 12.73
N GLN A 397 -5.13 -22.81 13.37
CA GLN A 397 -5.09 -21.43 12.89
C GLN A 397 -3.66 -20.90 12.80
N ALA A 398 -2.81 -21.18 13.81
CA ALA A 398 -1.41 -20.77 13.77
C ALA A 398 -0.63 -21.43 12.64
N VAL A 399 -0.90 -22.72 12.37
CA VAL A 399 -0.34 -23.44 11.21
C VAL A 399 -0.81 -22.81 9.90
N GLN A 400 -2.12 -22.52 9.76
CA GLN A 400 -2.66 -21.89 8.56
C GLN A 400 -1.99 -20.54 8.26
N ILE A 401 -1.87 -19.69 9.30
CA ILE A 401 -1.20 -18.39 9.18
C ILE A 401 0.25 -18.61 8.72
N GLY A 402 0.97 -19.57 9.29
CA GLY A 402 2.34 -19.91 8.88
C GLY A 402 2.45 -20.26 7.40
N LEU A 403 1.60 -21.17 6.92
CA LEU A 403 1.60 -21.63 5.53
C LEU A 403 1.22 -20.54 4.53
N ARG A 404 0.24 -19.69 4.87
CA ARG A 404 -0.21 -18.60 3.99
C ARG A 404 0.78 -17.42 3.97
N VAL A 405 1.34 -17.06 5.12
CA VAL A 405 2.44 -16.08 5.24
C VAL A 405 3.64 -16.53 4.44
N ASP A 406 3.96 -17.82 4.51
CA ASP A 406 4.93 -18.37 3.58
C ASP A 406 4.38 -18.16 2.19
N SER A 407 3.24 -18.66 1.75
CA SER A 407 2.79 -18.58 0.34
C SER A 407 2.82 -17.20 -0.35
N VAL A 408 2.85 -16.05 0.34
CA VAL A 408 3.03 -14.72 -0.26
C VAL A 408 4.37 -14.60 -1.01
N THR A 409 4.39 -14.30 -2.30
CA THR A 409 5.63 -14.13 -3.09
C THR A 409 5.78 -12.70 -3.61
N VAL A 410 7.01 -12.35 -4.00
CA VAL A 410 7.33 -11.16 -4.78
C VAL A 410 8.07 -11.60 -6.04
N GLN A 411 7.94 -10.83 -7.12
CA GLN A 411 8.75 -11.06 -8.32
C GLN A 411 10.18 -10.61 -8.05
N ASP A 412 11.14 -11.50 -8.31
CA ASP A 412 12.55 -11.23 -8.07
C ASP A 412 13.15 -10.19 -9.03
N PHE A 413 14.23 -9.57 -8.58
CA PHE A 413 15.00 -8.59 -9.32
C PHE A 413 16.49 -8.95 -9.30
N ASP A 414 16.94 -9.65 -10.34
CA ASP A 414 18.26 -10.33 -10.34
C ASP A 414 19.40 -9.52 -10.97
N LEU A 415 19.25 -8.20 -11.08
CA LEU A 415 20.30 -7.34 -11.62
C LEU A 415 21.18 -6.79 -10.50
N SER A 416 22.50 -6.93 -10.68
CA SER A 416 23.47 -6.32 -9.76
C SER A 416 23.45 -4.79 -9.85
N GLN A 417 23.80 -4.11 -8.76
CA GLN A 417 23.84 -2.64 -8.71
C GLN A 417 24.66 -2.01 -9.86
N GLU A 418 25.72 -2.67 -10.33
CA GLU A 418 26.54 -2.19 -11.45
C GLU A 418 25.80 -2.30 -12.80
N GLN A 419 25.11 -3.41 -13.04
CA GLN A 419 24.29 -3.61 -14.24
C GLN A 419 23.15 -2.61 -14.28
N VAL A 420 22.45 -2.39 -13.17
CA VAL A 420 21.33 -1.44 -13.08
C VAL A 420 21.80 -0.02 -13.46
N VAL A 421 22.97 0.41 -12.97
CA VAL A 421 23.55 1.71 -13.35
C VAL A 421 23.93 1.75 -14.84
N ALA A 422 24.58 0.71 -15.36
CA ALA A 422 24.97 0.67 -16.77
C ALA A 422 23.76 0.76 -17.70
N ILE A 423 22.71 -0.02 -17.41
CA ILE A 423 21.45 -0.04 -18.15
C ILE A 423 20.78 1.34 -18.09
N ALA A 424 20.75 1.98 -16.92
CA ALA A 424 20.15 3.31 -16.77
C ALA A 424 20.83 4.38 -17.63
N LEU A 425 22.16 4.40 -17.63
CA LEU A 425 22.94 5.36 -18.44
C LEU A 425 22.75 5.14 -19.95
N GLU A 426 22.53 3.90 -20.36
CA GLU A 426 22.30 3.55 -21.76
C GLU A 426 20.86 3.84 -22.23
N ASN A 427 19.86 3.63 -21.37
CA ASN A 427 18.46 3.61 -21.78
C ASN A 427 17.64 4.85 -21.38
N ARG A 428 18.08 5.64 -20.40
CA ARG A 428 17.37 6.86 -20.00
C ARG A 428 17.28 7.89 -21.13
N LEU A 429 16.04 8.21 -21.51
CA LEU A 429 15.73 9.07 -22.65
C LEU A 429 15.97 10.56 -22.36
N ASP A 430 15.73 10.97 -21.13
CA ASP A 430 16.01 12.32 -20.63
C ASP A 430 17.52 12.60 -20.50
N LEU A 431 18.32 11.63 -20.07
CA LEU A 431 19.79 11.72 -20.10
C LEU A 431 20.30 11.91 -21.52
N LYS A 432 19.73 11.18 -22.50
CA LYS A 432 20.02 11.36 -23.93
C LYS A 432 19.64 12.75 -24.43
N ASN A 433 18.58 13.36 -23.89
CA ASN A 433 18.18 14.74 -24.22
C ASN A 433 19.20 15.75 -23.68
N VAL A 434 19.61 15.64 -22.42
CA VAL A 434 20.63 16.52 -21.81
C VAL A 434 21.98 16.38 -22.54
N GLN A 435 22.40 15.15 -22.85
CA GLN A 435 23.60 14.90 -23.65
C GLN A 435 23.52 15.59 -25.03
N ALA A 436 22.36 15.52 -25.67
CA ALA A 436 22.13 16.13 -26.97
C ALA A 436 22.14 17.67 -26.90
N GLN A 437 21.68 18.25 -25.80
CA GLN A 437 21.75 19.70 -25.54
C GLN A 437 23.20 20.22 -25.42
N VAL A 438 24.15 19.40 -24.93
CA VAL A 438 25.59 19.75 -24.94
C VAL A 438 26.09 19.90 -26.37
N MET A 439 25.68 19.01 -27.27
CA MET A 439 26.02 19.09 -28.69
C MET A 439 25.38 20.31 -29.37
N ASP A 440 24.18 20.70 -28.96
CA ASP A 440 23.50 21.91 -29.45
C ASP A 440 24.24 23.18 -28.97
N ALA A 441 24.66 23.21 -27.71
CA ALA A 441 25.48 24.29 -27.17
C ALA A 441 26.81 24.41 -27.93
N ARG A 442 27.44 23.28 -28.29
CA ARG A 442 28.64 23.27 -29.13
C ARG A 442 28.37 23.82 -30.53
N ARG A 443 27.27 23.46 -31.19
CA ARG A 443 26.93 24.02 -32.52
C ARG A 443 26.69 25.52 -32.45
N ARG A 444 26.05 26.01 -31.39
CA ARG A 444 25.89 27.46 -31.15
C ARG A 444 27.24 28.18 -31.05
N VAL A 445 28.27 27.56 -30.46
CA VAL A 445 29.64 28.14 -30.46
C VAL A 445 30.15 28.33 -31.89
N GLU A 446 29.92 27.35 -32.77
CA GLU A 446 30.36 27.43 -34.17
C GLU A 446 29.59 28.51 -34.95
N VAL A 447 28.28 28.65 -34.69
CA VAL A 447 27.45 29.72 -35.28
C VAL A 447 27.90 31.10 -34.79
N ALA A 448 28.17 31.25 -33.49
CA ALA A 448 28.68 32.50 -32.92
C ALA A 448 30.10 32.82 -33.41
N ALA A 449 30.95 31.80 -33.63
CA ALA A 449 32.27 31.98 -34.22
C ALA A 449 32.17 32.46 -35.67
N ASN A 450 31.18 31.98 -36.44
CA ASN A 450 30.95 32.44 -37.81
C ASN A 450 30.62 33.94 -37.87
N ALA A 451 29.95 34.48 -36.84
CA ALA A 451 29.65 35.92 -36.73
C ALA A 451 30.87 36.81 -36.51
N LEU A 452 32.05 36.24 -36.26
CA LEU A 452 33.31 36.98 -36.18
C LEU A 452 34.01 37.12 -37.54
N LEU A 453 33.49 36.47 -38.59
CA LEU A 453 34.03 36.57 -39.94
C LEU A 453 33.51 37.83 -40.65
N SER A 454 34.22 38.25 -41.69
CA SER A 454 33.75 39.30 -42.61
C SER A 454 32.52 38.85 -43.39
N ASN A 455 31.58 39.76 -43.63
CA ASN A 455 30.45 39.49 -44.52
C ASN A 455 30.83 39.81 -45.97
N LEU A 456 30.41 38.95 -46.90
CA LEU A 456 30.58 39.16 -48.33
C LEU A 456 29.34 38.63 -49.04
N ASP A 457 28.53 39.53 -49.58
CA ASP A 457 27.29 39.20 -50.27
C ASP A 457 27.38 39.54 -51.75
N LEU A 458 26.89 38.63 -52.60
CA LEU A 458 26.57 38.94 -53.98
C LEU A 458 25.10 39.38 -54.04
N VAL A 459 24.86 40.63 -54.43
CA VAL A 459 23.53 41.23 -54.49
C VAL A 459 23.15 41.45 -55.96
N PHE A 460 22.00 40.92 -56.36
CA PHE A 460 21.41 41.07 -57.68
C PHE A 460 20.01 41.67 -57.54
N GLU A 461 19.87 42.94 -57.90
CA GLU A 461 18.64 43.71 -57.76
C GLU A 461 18.21 44.27 -59.11
N GLY A 462 16.91 44.37 -59.33
CA GLY A 462 16.40 45.07 -60.48
C GLY A 462 14.92 45.38 -60.37
N ASP A 463 14.52 46.40 -61.12
CA ASP A 463 13.13 46.78 -61.30
C ASP A 463 12.80 46.77 -62.78
N LEU A 464 11.68 46.14 -63.11
CA LEU A 464 11.09 46.19 -64.43
C LEU A 464 9.91 47.14 -64.39
N ASN A 465 10.02 48.29 -65.05
CA ASN A 465 8.92 49.25 -65.14
C ASN A 465 8.26 49.22 -66.51
N THR A 466 6.96 49.52 -66.52
CA THR A 466 6.28 49.94 -67.74
C THR A 466 6.70 51.37 -68.12
N PRO A 467 6.56 51.78 -69.39
CA PRO A 467 6.66 53.20 -69.78
C PRO A 467 5.86 54.10 -68.84
N GLY A 468 6.35 55.33 -68.64
CA GLY A 468 5.73 56.31 -67.76
C GLY A 468 4.23 56.52 -68.02
N PRO A 469 3.50 57.12 -67.08
CA PRO A 469 2.03 57.12 -67.05
C PRO A 469 1.38 57.83 -68.26
N VAL A 470 2.14 58.60 -69.03
CA VAL A 470 1.64 59.30 -70.22
C VAL A 470 1.68 58.39 -71.44
N GLY A 471 0.51 57.88 -71.83
CA GLY A 471 0.31 57.12 -73.07
C GLY A 471 0.40 55.59 -72.94
N ASN A 472 0.72 55.07 -71.76
CA ASN A 472 0.67 53.63 -71.49
C ASN A 472 -0.68 53.21 -70.87
N THR A 473 -1.32 52.21 -71.50
CA THR A 473 -2.58 51.60 -71.05
C THR A 473 -2.42 50.12 -70.71
N ASN A 474 -1.24 49.53 -70.94
CA ASN A 474 -0.97 48.12 -70.67
C ASN A 474 -0.16 47.95 -69.36
N PRO A 475 -0.76 47.38 -68.29
CA PRO A 475 -0.06 47.13 -67.02
C PRO A 475 1.08 46.10 -67.11
N PHE A 476 1.19 45.35 -68.19
CA PHE A 476 2.20 44.29 -68.33
C PHE A 476 3.21 44.55 -69.45
N GLU A 477 3.25 45.78 -70.00
CA GLU A 477 4.26 46.19 -70.98
C GLU A 477 5.56 46.60 -70.26
N PHE A 478 6.22 45.65 -69.61
CA PHE A 478 7.54 45.88 -69.02
C PHE A 478 8.58 46.07 -70.11
N ARG A 479 9.41 47.12 -70.00
CA ARG A 479 10.44 47.39 -71.01
C ARG A 479 11.79 47.66 -70.41
N ALA A 480 12.82 47.12 -71.05
CA ALA A 480 14.20 47.26 -70.61
C ALA A 480 14.72 48.72 -70.63
N ASP A 481 14.15 49.58 -71.48
CA ASP A 481 14.52 51.00 -71.57
C ASP A 481 13.98 51.84 -70.39
N SER A 482 12.99 51.34 -69.65
CA SER A 482 12.44 51.94 -68.43
C SER A 482 12.82 51.17 -67.16
N SER A 483 13.74 50.21 -67.24
CA SER A 483 14.09 49.28 -66.16
C SER A 483 15.55 49.43 -65.73
N GLU A 484 15.85 49.20 -64.45
CA GLU A 484 17.23 49.22 -63.93
C GLU A 484 17.63 47.82 -63.43
N LEU A 485 18.88 47.43 -63.71
CA LEU A 485 19.50 46.21 -63.16
C LEU A 485 20.81 46.59 -62.46
N ARG A 486 20.97 46.16 -61.21
CA ARG A 486 22.16 46.36 -60.38
C ARG A 486 22.73 45.02 -59.95
N VAL A 487 24.03 44.84 -60.20
CA VAL A 487 24.82 43.73 -59.66
C VAL A 487 25.90 44.32 -58.77
N GLY A 488 25.88 43.97 -57.50
CA GLY A 488 26.77 44.52 -56.49
C GLY A 488 27.45 43.44 -55.67
N VAL A 489 28.61 43.77 -55.12
CA VAL A 489 29.27 43.01 -54.07
C VAL A 489 29.26 43.88 -52.82
N ALA A 490 28.61 43.41 -51.76
CA ALA A 490 28.64 44.06 -50.45
C ALA A 490 29.69 43.37 -49.58
N PHE A 491 30.62 44.14 -48.99
CA PHE A 491 31.65 43.61 -48.11
C PHE A 491 31.66 44.42 -46.81
N ASP A 492 31.43 43.73 -45.70
CA ASP A 492 31.53 44.31 -44.37
C ASP A 492 32.83 43.86 -43.70
N ALA A 493 33.72 44.84 -43.45
CA ALA A 493 35.00 44.59 -42.81
C ALA A 493 34.83 44.41 -41.28
N PRO A 494 35.49 43.41 -40.67
CA PRO A 494 35.37 43.11 -39.24
C PRO A 494 36.24 44.05 -38.40
N LEU A 495 35.85 45.32 -38.28
CA LEU A 495 36.64 46.36 -37.62
C LEU A 495 36.25 46.59 -36.14
N ASP A 496 34.97 46.52 -35.81
CA ASP A 496 34.46 46.60 -34.42
C ASP A 496 33.50 45.43 -34.15
N LEU A 497 34.05 44.37 -33.55
CA LEU A 497 33.33 43.13 -33.24
C LEU A 497 33.19 42.91 -31.72
N ASN A 498 33.14 43.99 -30.94
CA ASN A 498 33.10 43.86 -29.48
C ASN A 498 31.83 43.13 -28.99
N ASN A 499 30.69 43.39 -29.64
CA ASN A 499 29.43 42.72 -29.32
C ASN A 499 29.48 41.23 -29.69
N GLU A 500 29.92 40.90 -30.91
CA GLU A 500 30.04 39.55 -31.44
C GLU A 500 31.05 38.73 -30.62
N ARG A 501 32.18 39.34 -30.23
CA ARG A 501 33.16 38.73 -29.33
C ARG A 501 32.56 38.42 -27.96
N ASN A 502 31.76 39.33 -27.41
CA ASN A 502 31.11 39.11 -26.12
C ASN A 502 30.07 37.97 -26.22
N ILE A 503 29.30 37.93 -27.31
CA ILE A 503 28.35 36.84 -27.61
C ILE A 503 29.09 35.50 -27.74
N TYR A 504 30.20 35.46 -28.49
CA TYR A 504 31.01 34.25 -28.64
C TYR A 504 31.55 33.77 -27.29
N ARG A 505 32.08 34.68 -26.45
CA ARG A 505 32.55 34.37 -25.09
C ARG A 505 31.44 33.87 -24.19
N ALA A 506 30.26 34.47 -24.24
CA ALA A 506 29.09 34.01 -23.51
C ALA A 506 28.69 32.59 -23.95
N THR A 507 28.68 32.33 -25.26
CA THR A 507 28.34 31.01 -25.82
C THR A 507 29.35 29.92 -25.41
N LEU A 508 30.64 30.25 -25.31
CA LEU A 508 31.65 29.34 -24.77
C LEU A 508 31.39 29.01 -23.30
N ILE A 509 31.01 30.00 -22.49
CA ILE A 509 30.64 29.78 -21.09
C ILE A 509 29.41 28.88 -21.00
N ASP A 510 28.40 29.12 -21.84
CA ASP A 510 27.17 28.32 -21.88
C ASP A 510 27.43 26.87 -22.31
N TYR A 511 28.35 26.64 -23.25
CA TYR A 511 28.80 25.29 -23.59
C TYR A 511 29.47 24.58 -22.39
N GLN A 512 30.33 25.28 -21.65
CA GLN A 512 30.95 24.71 -20.44
C GLN A 512 29.94 24.46 -19.31
N ARG A 513 28.89 25.30 -19.19
CA ARG A 513 27.77 25.07 -18.28
C ARG A 513 27.01 23.81 -18.68
N ALA A 514 26.54 23.72 -19.92
CA ALA A 514 25.82 22.56 -20.44
C ALA A 514 26.59 21.25 -20.23
N ARG A 515 27.92 21.25 -20.44
CA ARG A 515 28.76 20.07 -20.18
C ARG A 515 28.78 19.67 -18.69
N ARG A 516 28.84 20.63 -17.78
CA ARG A 516 28.78 20.36 -16.33
C ARG A 516 27.38 19.93 -15.89
N ASP A 517 26.34 20.52 -16.48
CA ASP A 517 24.96 20.13 -16.20
C ASP A 517 24.70 18.68 -16.63
N TYR A 518 25.25 18.26 -17.78
CA TYR A 518 25.24 16.86 -18.19
C TYR A 518 25.97 15.94 -17.21
N MET A 519 27.20 16.30 -16.77
CA MET A 519 27.95 15.50 -15.79
C MET A 519 27.19 15.35 -14.47
N LEU A 520 26.62 16.44 -13.97
CA LEU A 520 25.80 16.45 -12.76
C LEU A 520 24.56 15.57 -12.92
N PHE A 521 23.86 15.69 -14.05
CA PHE A 521 22.67 14.90 -14.32
C PHE A 521 23.00 13.40 -14.45
N GLU A 522 24.11 13.06 -15.12
CA GLU A 522 24.60 11.68 -15.20
C GLU A 522 24.88 11.11 -13.79
N ASP A 523 25.51 11.90 -12.91
CA ASP A 523 25.79 11.48 -11.54
C ASP A 523 24.53 11.37 -10.67
N GLN A 524 23.53 12.25 -10.88
CA GLN A 524 22.22 12.14 -10.24
C GLN A 524 21.51 10.84 -10.66
N VAL A 525 21.50 10.52 -11.96
CA VAL A 525 20.94 9.27 -12.48
C VAL A 525 21.60 8.05 -11.82
N LYS A 526 22.94 8.06 -11.68
CA LYS A 526 23.66 6.99 -10.99
C LYS A 526 23.26 6.89 -9.52
N GLN A 527 23.07 8.02 -8.85
CA GLN A 527 22.66 8.06 -7.45
C GLN A 527 21.24 7.51 -7.28
N ASP A 528 20.27 8.03 -8.02
CA ASP A 528 18.85 7.63 -7.95
C ASP A 528 18.70 6.12 -8.09
N VAL A 529 19.36 5.55 -9.10
CA VAL A 529 19.26 4.13 -9.43
C VAL A 529 19.96 3.25 -8.38
N ARG A 530 21.08 3.71 -7.80
CA ARG A 530 21.74 3.01 -6.69
C ARG A 530 20.91 3.05 -5.41
N GLU A 531 20.25 4.17 -5.13
CA GLU A 531 19.35 4.30 -3.99
C GLU A 531 18.13 3.38 -4.14
N ALA A 532 17.50 3.38 -5.31
CA ALA A 532 16.41 2.48 -5.63
C ALA A 532 16.80 1.01 -5.44
N TRP A 533 17.93 0.58 -6.02
CA TRP A 533 18.44 -0.79 -5.88
C TRP A 533 18.67 -1.20 -4.42
N ARG A 534 19.39 -0.38 -3.63
CA ARG A 534 19.63 -0.69 -2.21
C ARG A 534 18.34 -0.74 -1.40
N GLN A 535 17.40 0.14 -1.70
CA GLN A 535 16.11 0.16 -1.03
C GLN A 535 15.29 -1.09 -1.38
N LEU A 536 15.35 -1.57 -2.62
CA LEU A 536 14.71 -2.82 -3.04
C LEU A 536 15.26 -4.03 -2.26
N GLU A 537 16.58 -4.13 -2.14
CA GLU A 537 17.27 -5.16 -1.33
C GLU A 537 16.84 -5.13 0.15
N VAL A 538 16.78 -3.93 0.74
CA VAL A 538 16.31 -3.76 2.12
C VAL A 538 14.85 -4.19 2.26
N LEU A 539 13.99 -3.87 1.29
CA LEU A 539 12.58 -4.24 1.31
C LEU A 539 12.38 -5.75 1.18
N LYS A 540 13.18 -6.43 0.36
CA LYS A 540 13.19 -7.91 0.26
C LYS A 540 13.48 -8.55 1.61
N ARG A 541 14.52 -8.09 2.31
CA ARG A 541 14.89 -8.59 3.66
C ARG A 541 13.87 -8.24 4.73
N ASN A 542 13.25 -7.05 4.64
CA ASN A 542 12.19 -6.66 5.56
C ASN A 542 10.94 -7.55 5.39
N LEU A 543 10.63 -7.98 4.16
CA LEU A 543 9.54 -8.93 3.92
C LEU A 543 9.82 -10.27 4.62
N GLU A 544 11.03 -10.82 4.48
CA GLU A 544 11.42 -12.05 5.18
C GLU A 544 11.38 -11.91 6.71
N THR A 545 11.78 -10.74 7.23
CA THR A 545 11.64 -10.43 8.66
C THR A 545 10.17 -10.33 9.08
N ALA A 546 9.31 -9.74 8.24
CA ALA A 546 7.88 -9.62 8.50
C ALA A 546 7.17 -10.98 8.49
N ARG A 547 7.58 -11.92 7.62
CA ARG A 547 7.10 -13.31 7.66
C ARG A 547 7.37 -13.94 9.02
N GLN A 548 8.60 -13.85 9.49
CA GLN A 548 9.01 -14.38 10.79
C GLN A 548 8.24 -13.74 11.94
N SER A 549 8.09 -12.41 11.90
CA SER A 549 7.29 -11.69 12.90
C SER A 549 5.84 -12.15 12.92
N THR A 550 5.26 -12.48 11.77
CA THR A 550 3.87 -12.95 11.67
C THR A 550 3.73 -14.38 12.21
N ARG A 551 4.69 -15.27 11.93
CA ARG A 551 4.72 -16.60 12.57
C ARG A 551 4.87 -16.54 14.08
N ILE A 552 5.71 -15.64 14.59
CA ILE A 552 5.87 -15.43 16.03
C ILE A 552 4.55 -14.94 16.63
N ALA A 553 3.85 -14.00 15.97
CA ALA A 553 2.54 -13.54 16.42
C ALA A 553 1.50 -14.68 16.42
N ALA A 554 1.50 -15.54 15.40
CA ALA A 554 0.66 -16.73 15.34
C ALA A 554 0.95 -17.71 16.49
N ALA A 555 2.23 -17.97 16.79
CA ALA A 555 2.63 -18.81 17.92
C ALA A 555 2.29 -18.19 19.30
N GLN A 556 2.33 -16.86 19.41
CA GLN A 556 1.87 -16.16 20.62
C GLN A 556 0.36 -16.28 20.80
N PHE A 557 -0.40 -16.26 19.70
CA PHE A 557 -1.84 -16.50 19.73
C PHE A 557 -2.17 -17.92 20.18
N ASP A 558 -1.56 -18.94 19.57
CA ASP A 558 -1.70 -20.35 19.98
C ASP A 558 -1.39 -20.53 21.47
N SER A 559 -0.27 -19.98 21.95
CA SER A 559 0.11 -20.01 23.36
C SER A 559 -0.89 -19.29 24.28
N ALA A 560 -1.45 -18.16 23.83
CA ALA A 560 -2.46 -17.42 24.59
C ALA A 560 -3.79 -18.18 24.68
N VAL A 561 -4.22 -18.84 23.59
CA VAL A 561 -5.40 -19.72 23.55
C VAL A 561 -5.19 -20.91 24.48
N GLY A 562 -4.08 -21.64 24.35
CA GLY A 562 -3.79 -22.78 25.22
C GLY A 562 -3.70 -22.39 26.71
N ALA A 563 -3.18 -21.21 27.05
CA ALA A 563 -3.16 -20.72 28.42
C ALA A 563 -4.55 -20.34 28.95
N ALA A 564 -5.45 -19.87 28.08
CA ALA A 564 -6.81 -19.51 28.44
C ALA A 564 -7.67 -20.74 28.77
N TYR A 565 -7.47 -21.84 28.05
CA TYR A 565 -8.26 -23.07 28.18
C TYR A 565 -7.54 -24.22 28.90
N ALA A 566 -6.31 -24.02 29.39
CA ALA A 566 -5.55 -25.08 30.09
C ALA A 566 -6.32 -25.68 31.30
N PRO A 567 -6.39 -27.02 31.43
CA PRO A 567 -7.15 -27.71 32.48
C PRO A 567 -6.80 -27.29 33.91
N ARG A 568 -7.80 -27.34 34.81
CA ARG A 568 -7.61 -27.09 36.25
C ARG A 568 -6.71 -28.17 36.87
N GLY A 569 -5.48 -27.81 37.25
CA GLY A 569 -4.60 -28.71 38.00
C GLY A 569 -5.18 -29.07 39.37
N VAL A 570 -5.18 -30.36 39.70
CA VAL A 570 -5.60 -30.89 41.01
C VAL A 570 -4.66 -30.34 42.10
N GLY A 571 -5.13 -29.38 42.89
CA GLY A 571 -4.42 -28.85 44.06
C GLY A 571 -3.66 -27.53 43.88
N GLY A 572 -3.74 -26.87 42.72
CA GLY A 572 -3.18 -25.53 42.54
C GLY A 572 -4.25 -24.44 42.67
N SER A 573 -4.17 -23.60 43.72
CA SER A 573 -4.87 -22.31 43.72
C SER A 573 -4.38 -21.48 42.53
N ARG A 574 -5.07 -21.56 41.39
CA ARG A 574 -5.11 -20.41 40.50
C ARG A 574 -6.08 -19.43 41.12
N VAL A 575 -5.58 -18.24 41.40
CA VAL A 575 -6.42 -17.05 41.25
C VAL A 575 -6.79 -17.06 39.76
N SER A 576 -7.90 -17.71 39.40
CA SER A 576 -8.61 -17.34 38.17
C SER A 576 -9.03 -15.92 38.46
N VAL A 577 -8.16 -14.95 38.12
CA VAL A 577 -8.55 -13.56 38.05
C VAL A 577 -9.37 -13.52 36.77
N PRO A 578 -10.71 -13.38 36.85
CA PRO A 578 -11.50 -13.11 35.66
C PRO A 578 -10.91 -11.85 35.02
N GLY A 579 -10.40 -11.93 33.78
CA GLY A 579 -9.79 -10.79 33.07
C GLY A 579 -8.40 -11.02 32.46
N LEU A 580 -7.51 -11.79 33.09
CA LEU A 580 -6.11 -11.95 32.61
C LEU A 580 -5.99 -12.77 31.31
N SER A 581 -6.90 -13.73 31.07
CA SER A 581 -6.89 -14.56 29.85
C SER A 581 -7.35 -13.78 28.60
N GLY A 582 -8.41 -12.97 28.71
CA GLY A 582 -8.92 -12.15 27.60
C GLY A 582 -7.91 -11.10 27.12
N GLN A 583 -7.18 -10.48 28.06
CA GLN A 583 -6.12 -9.53 27.71
C GLN A 583 -4.93 -10.17 26.98
N ASN A 584 -4.60 -11.43 27.27
CA ASN A 584 -3.51 -12.14 26.57
C ASN A 584 -3.89 -12.47 25.12
N ILE A 585 -5.11 -12.99 24.91
CA ILE A 585 -5.63 -13.29 23.56
C ILE A 585 -5.74 -11.99 22.75
N GLN A 586 -6.28 -10.92 23.34
CA GLN A 586 -6.39 -9.61 22.70
C GLN A 586 -5.02 -9.06 22.25
N ARG A 587 -3.98 -9.19 23.10
CA ARG A 587 -2.62 -8.79 22.76
C ARG A 587 -2.07 -9.59 21.59
N ALA A 588 -2.35 -10.90 21.54
CA ALA A 588 -1.92 -11.76 20.45
C ALA A 588 -2.65 -11.43 19.13
N LEU A 589 -3.96 -11.20 19.17
CA LEU A 589 -4.74 -10.75 17.99
C LEU A 589 -4.22 -9.41 17.46
N SER A 590 -3.92 -8.46 18.34
CA SER A 590 -3.32 -7.17 17.96
C SER A 590 -1.94 -7.34 17.30
N ALA A 591 -1.15 -8.32 17.76
CA ALA A 591 0.15 -8.64 17.18
C ALA A 591 0.00 -9.23 15.76
N ILE A 592 -0.95 -10.14 15.52
CA ILE A 592 -1.24 -10.69 14.19
C ILE A 592 -1.66 -9.58 13.22
N LEU A 593 -2.63 -8.76 13.62
CA LEU A 593 -3.11 -7.65 12.78
C LEU A 593 -1.99 -6.65 12.45
N SER A 594 -1.13 -6.34 13.43
CA SER A 594 0.02 -5.46 13.22
C SER A 594 1.03 -6.10 12.26
N ALA A 595 1.31 -7.39 12.41
CA ALA A 595 2.24 -8.13 11.55
C ALA A 595 1.72 -8.20 10.10
N GLN A 596 0.42 -8.47 9.91
CA GLN A 596 -0.24 -8.46 8.61
C GLN A 596 -0.15 -7.09 7.94
N ASN A 597 -0.49 -6.01 8.67
CA ASN A 597 -0.37 -4.63 8.15
C ASN A 597 1.06 -4.29 7.73
N ASN A 598 2.06 -4.71 8.51
CA ASN A 598 3.47 -4.50 8.19
C ASN A 598 3.88 -5.28 6.93
N MET A 599 3.44 -6.53 6.81
CA MET A 599 3.76 -7.39 5.67
C MET A 599 3.20 -6.82 4.35
N ILE A 600 1.93 -6.42 4.34
CA ILE A 600 1.33 -5.71 3.20
C ILE A 600 2.10 -4.43 2.90
N GLY A 601 2.47 -3.66 3.94
CA GLY A 601 3.24 -2.44 3.80
C GLY A 601 4.60 -2.65 3.12
N PHE A 602 5.35 -3.68 3.52
CA PHE A 602 6.63 -4.03 2.89
C PHE A 602 6.45 -4.56 1.48
N TRP A 603 5.46 -5.42 1.23
CA TRP A 603 5.17 -5.93 -0.12
C TRP A 603 4.79 -4.79 -1.08
N VAL A 604 3.88 -3.91 -0.68
CA VAL A 604 3.51 -2.74 -1.49
C VAL A 604 4.73 -1.85 -1.75
N SER A 605 5.54 -1.59 -0.72
CA SER A 605 6.75 -0.77 -0.87
C SER A 605 7.78 -1.42 -1.80
N TYR A 606 7.90 -2.75 -1.76
CA TYR A 606 8.76 -3.52 -2.68
C TYR A 606 8.27 -3.36 -4.12
N GLU A 607 6.98 -3.55 -4.36
CA GLU A 607 6.37 -3.40 -5.68
C GLU A 607 6.53 -1.97 -6.24
N GLN A 608 6.28 -0.96 -5.40
CA GLN A 608 6.48 0.45 -5.76
C GLN A 608 7.94 0.73 -6.14
N ASN A 609 8.89 0.18 -5.40
CA ASN A 609 10.30 0.31 -5.72
C ASN A 609 10.68 -0.43 -7.01
N ARG A 610 10.13 -1.63 -7.24
CA ARG A 610 10.31 -2.38 -8.49
C ARG A 610 9.84 -1.55 -9.69
N LEU A 611 8.65 -0.96 -9.62
CA LEU A 611 8.16 -0.04 -10.65
C LEU A 611 9.14 1.12 -10.90
N ASN A 612 9.59 1.77 -9.82
CA ASN A 612 10.51 2.91 -9.89
C ASN A 612 11.85 2.52 -10.52
N ILE A 613 12.47 1.40 -10.13
CA ILE A 613 13.78 1.01 -10.66
C ILE A 613 13.72 0.65 -12.14
N TYR A 614 12.67 -0.05 -12.60
CA TYR A 614 12.49 -0.35 -14.03
C TYR A 614 12.25 0.92 -14.86
N ARG A 615 11.47 1.86 -14.32
CA ARG A 615 11.30 3.18 -14.90
C ARG A 615 12.63 3.91 -14.96
N ASP A 616 13.38 3.99 -13.87
CA ASP A 616 14.62 4.79 -13.76
C ASP A 616 15.79 4.20 -14.53
N MET A 617 15.81 2.88 -14.72
CA MET A 617 16.68 2.23 -15.71
C MET A 617 16.28 2.53 -17.16
N GLY A 618 15.06 3.01 -17.41
CA GLY A 618 14.58 3.33 -18.75
C GLY A 618 14.21 2.11 -19.60
N ILE A 619 14.10 0.93 -18.98
CA ILE A 619 13.78 -0.35 -19.64
C ILE A 619 12.32 -0.76 -19.46
N MET A 620 11.51 0.03 -18.75
CA MET A 620 10.07 -0.22 -18.65
C MET A 620 9.41 -0.15 -20.04
N GLU A 621 8.88 -1.29 -20.50
CA GLU A 621 8.18 -1.43 -21.76
C GLU A 621 6.67 -1.43 -21.55
N ILE A 622 6.01 -0.36 -21.97
CA ILE A 622 4.56 -0.26 -21.93
C ILE A 622 4.01 -0.74 -23.27
N GLY A 623 3.15 -1.76 -23.23
CA GLY A 623 2.49 -2.33 -24.40
C GLY A 623 1.48 -1.37 -25.06
N PRO A 624 0.96 -1.72 -26.25
CA PRO A 624 -0.06 -0.92 -26.94
C PRO A 624 -1.35 -0.71 -26.15
N ASP A 625 -1.63 -1.64 -25.23
CA ASP A 625 -2.73 -1.62 -24.27
C ASP A 625 -2.47 -0.74 -23.03
N ASN A 626 -1.32 -0.06 -22.98
CA ASN A 626 -0.86 0.78 -21.87
C ASN A 626 -0.58 0.01 -20.57
N VAL A 627 -0.37 -1.30 -20.65
CA VAL A 627 0.04 -2.15 -19.54
C VAL A 627 1.54 -2.43 -19.64
N TRP A 628 2.23 -2.44 -18.50
CA TRP A 628 3.65 -2.82 -18.45
C TRP A 628 3.83 -4.30 -18.85
N ASN A 629 4.77 -4.57 -19.76
CA ASN A 629 5.19 -5.91 -20.19
C ASN A 629 6.02 -6.63 -19.11
N ASP A 630 5.44 -6.81 -17.93
CA ASP A 630 6.02 -7.57 -16.82
C ASP A 630 5.16 -8.82 -16.56
N PRO A 631 5.75 -9.99 -16.29
CA PRO A 631 5.00 -11.24 -16.11
C PRO A 631 3.86 -11.12 -15.10
N PHE A 632 4.08 -10.46 -13.97
CA PHE A 632 3.07 -10.30 -12.91
C PHE A 632 1.90 -9.42 -13.38
N TYR A 633 2.17 -8.28 -14.00
CA TYR A 633 1.08 -7.41 -14.51
C TYR A 633 0.36 -8.02 -15.70
N ARG A 634 1.05 -8.83 -16.51
CA ARG A 634 0.47 -9.55 -17.64
C ARG A 634 -0.42 -10.70 -17.20
N GLU A 635 -0.02 -11.45 -16.18
CA GLU A 635 -0.85 -12.49 -15.56
C GLU A 635 -2.08 -11.88 -14.87
N LEU A 636 -1.91 -10.78 -14.13
CA LEU A 636 -3.04 -10.06 -13.52
C LEU A 636 -4.06 -9.62 -14.58
N CYS A 637 -3.58 -9.21 -15.75
CA CYS A 637 -4.41 -8.84 -16.89
C CYS A 637 -5.05 -10.02 -17.62
N GLY A 638 -4.40 -11.18 -17.65
CA GLY A 638 -4.87 -12.40 -18.34
C GLY A 638 -5.78 -13.29 -17.48
N ALA A 639 -5.75 -13.13 -16.16
CA ALA A 639 -6.56 -13.87 -15.20
C ALA A 639 -8.02 -13.38 -15.11
N GLY A 640 -8.41 -12.31 -15.85
CA GLY A 640 -9.81 -11.92 -16.03
C GLY A 640 -10.05 -11.08 -17.29
N ASP A 641 -11.31 -10.65 -17.49
CA ASP A 641 -11.79 -9.82 -18.63
C ASP A 641 -11.20 -8.37 -18.64
N PHE A 642 -10.01 -8.16 -18.05
CA PHE A 642 -9.52 -6.87 -17.58
C PHE A 642 -8.66 -6.08 -18.57
N CYS A 643 -8.25 -6.67 -19.68
CA CYS A 643 -7.65 -5.89 -20.77
C CYS A 643 -8.72 -5.50 -21.78
N PRO A 644 -8.75 -4.24 -22.26
CA PRO A 644 -9.51 -3.95 -23.46
C PRO A 644 -8.98 -4.89 -24.55
N ASP A 645 -9.86 -5.75 -25.07
CA ASP A 645 -9.57 -6.60 -26.22
C ASP A 645 -8.76 -5.79 -27.21
N GLY A 646 -7.51 -6.20 -27.43
CA GLY A 646 -6.53 -5.44 -28.19
C GLY A 646 -7.06 -5.13 -29.58
N VAL A 647 -7.72 -3.97 -29.73
CA VAL A 647 -7.79 -3.28 -31.01
C VAL A 647 -6.39 -2.75 -31.21
N TYR A 648 -5.53 -3.60 -31.78
CA TYR A 648 -4.18 -3.41 -32.35
C TYR A 648 -3.26 -4.59 -31.97
N GLY A 649 -3.58 -5.77 -32.51
CA GLY A 649 -2.64 -6.82 -32.93
C GLY A 649 -1.56 -7.25 -31.93
N ALA A 650 -1.85 -8.30 -31.16
CA ALA A 650 -0.83 -9.07 -30.47
C ALA A 650 0.18 -9.67 -31.48
N GLN A 651 1.40 -9.16 -31.49
CA GLN A 651 2.58 -9.97 -31.74
C GLN A 651 3.42 -9.93 -30.47
N SER A 652 3.44 -11.06 -29.78
CA SER A 652 4.30 -11.33 -28.62
C SER A 652 5.77 -11.21 -29.03
N PRO A 653 6.61 -10.41 -28.35
CA PRO A 653 8.06 -10.46 -28.52
C PRO A 653 8.65 -11.39 -27.44
N ALA A 654 8.42 -12.69 -27.57
CA ALA A 654 9.03 -13.70 -26.70
C ALA A 654 10.21 -14.44 -27.35
N GLU A 655 10.67 -14.05 -28.54
CA GLU A 655 11.84 -14.66 -29.19
C GLU A 655 12.81 -13.60 -29.68
N SER A 656 13.65 -13.05 -28.79
CA SER A 656 14.93 -12.47 -29.24
C SER A 656 15.99 -12.39 -28.14
N LEU A 657 16.09 -13.39 -27.26
CA LEU A 657 17.23 -13.50 -26.36
C LEU A 657 17.55 -14.97 -26.07
N GLN A 658 18.07 -15.70 -27.07
CA GLN A 658 19.01 -16.83 -26.87
C GLN A 658 19.54 -17.41 -28.21
N GLY A 659 20.85 -17.20 -28.46
CA GLY A 659 21.77 -18.18 -29.04
C GLY A 659 21.83 -18.41 -30.56
N SER A 660 22.94 -18.02 -31.19
CA SER A 660 23.94 -19.02 -31.61
C SER A 660 25.27 -18.37 -32.01
N GLU A 661 26.31 -18.65 -31.22
CA GLU A 661 27.66 -18.79 -31.75
C GLU A 661 27.78 -20.21 -32.32
N THR A 662 28.26 -20.34 -33.56
CA THR A 662 29.32 -21.27 -34.04
C THR A 662 29.23 -21.40 -35.56
N GLY A 663 30.34 -21.17 -36.27
CA GLY A 663 30.43 -21.50 -37.70
C GLY A 663 31.39 -20.65 -38.52
N THR A 664 32.67 -21.01 -38.44
CA THR A 664 33.85 -20.62 -39.23
C THR A 664 33.70 -20.36 -40.75
N SER A 665 34.59 -19.43 -41.17
CA SER A 665 35.45 -19.39 -42.38
C SER A 665 34.96 -18.78 -43.70
N ASP A 666 35.78 -17.82 -44.14
CA ASP A 666 36.16 -17.40 -45.50
C ASP A 666 35.08 -16.84 -46.44
N ASP A 667 35.14 -15.54 -46.76
CA ASP A 667 35.84 -15.08 -47.97
C ASP A 667 35.96 -13.53 -48.00
N THR A 668 37.00 -13.13 -48.69
CA THR A 668 37.61 -11.83 -48.96
C THR A 668 36.70 -10.72 -49.50
N GLY A 669 37.02 -9.46 -49.17
CA GLY A 669 36.40 -8.29 -49.80
C GLY A 669 36.77 -6.96 -49.16
N SER A 670 37.97 -6.46 -49.48
CA SER A 670 38.47 -5.13 -49.15
C SER A 670 37.52 -4.02 -49.60
N GLU A 671 37.19 -3.07 -48.72
CA GLU A 671 37.28 -1.66 -49.07
C GLU A 671 37.48 -0.79 -47.83
N ARG A 672 38.34 0.19 -48.02
CA ARG A 672 39.11 0.93 -47.03
C ARG A 672 38.64 2.37 -47.11
N LEU A 673 38.27 2.98 -45.99
CA LEU A 673 38.36 4.43 -45.82
C LEU A 673 38.92 4.75 -44.43
N ASP A 674 40.19 5.14 -44.46
CA ASP A 674 40.92 5.85 -43.41
C ASP A 674 40.16 7.14 -43.01
N GLU A 675 40.08 7.44 -41.72
CA GLU A 675 40.51 8.75 -41.22
C GLU A 675 40.74 8.75 -39.69
N SER A 676 42.03 8.81 -39.37
CA SER A 676 42.62 9.07 -38.05
C SER A 676 42.82 10.57 -37.83
N ALA A 677 42.52 11.08 -36.63
CA ALA A 677 43.16 12.27 -36.04
C ALA A 677 42.83 12.32 -34.53
N GLU A 678 43.73 11.86 -33.67
CA GLU A 678 44.66 12.70 -32.89
C GLU A 678 43.98 13.66 -31.90
N LEU A 679 43.84 13.18 -30.66
CA LEU A 679 43.63 13.97 -29.45
C LEU A 679 44.99 14.55 -29.01
N ASN A 680 45.10 15.88 -29.04
CA ASN A 680 46.17 16.61 -28.36
C ASN A 680 45.55 17.46 -27.25
N GLU A 681 45.90 17.15 -26.01
CA GLU A 681 45.72 18.01 -24.84
C GLU A 681 46.60 19.27 -24.95
N PRO A 682 46.32 20.29 -24.12
CA PRO A 682 47.44 20.82 -23.34
C PRO A 682 47.14 20.95 -21.85
N ARG A 683 48.14 20.61 -21.04
CA ARG A 683 48.30 20.97 -19.63
C ARG A 683 48.84 22.40 -19.49
N GLU A 684 48.31 23.13 -18.50
CA GLU A 684 49.01 23.77 -17.36
C GLU A 684 48.31 25.07 -16.92
N GLY A 685 48.25 25.26 -15.59
CA GLY A 685 47.86 26.52 -14.96
C GLY A 685 47.25 26.33 -13.56
N GLU A 686 48.10 26.04 -12.58
CA GLU A 686 47.78 26.17 -11.15
C GLU A 686 47.25 27.58 -10.82
N ASN A 687 46.26 27.69 -9.94
CA ASN A 687 46.13 28.79 -8.99
C ASN A 687 45.25 28.37 -7.81
N VAL A 688 45.90 28.28 -6.66
CA VAL A 688 45.35 28.19 -5.31
C VAL A 688 44.78 29.54 -4.91
N TRP A 689 43.56 29.60 -4.36
CA TRP A 689 43.19 30.54 -3.29
C TRP A 689 42.15 29.92 -2.37
N SER A 690 42.56 29.73 -1.12
CA SER A 690 41.69 29.60 0.05
C SER A 690 41.27 30.99 0.53
N LEU A 691 40.13 31.08 1.23
CA LEU A 691 40.01 31.85 2.46
C LEU A 691 38.71 31.54 3.20
N ASP A 692 38.90 31.12 4.44
CA ASP A 692 37.94 31.04 5.54
C ASP A 692 37.23 32.37 5.82
N GLY A 693 36.10 32.29 6.54
CA GLY A 693 35.81 33.30 7.57
C GLY A 693 34.34 33.71 7.80
N ALA A 694 33.66 32.94 8.65
CA ALA A 694 32.88 33.38 9.82
C ALA A 694 31.63 34.31 9.72
N VAL A 695 30.48 33.73 10.12
CA VAL A 695 29.62 34.08 11.28
C VAL A 695 29.25 35.56 11.56
N GLY A 696 27.94 35.85 11.70
CA GLY A 696 27.49 36.99 12.51
C GLY A 696 26.01 37.42 12.41
N ARG A 697 25.19 36.89 13.34
CA ARG A 697 23.90 37.35 13.92
C ARG A 697 23.32 38.76 13.66
N ALA A 698 21.98 38.75 13.52
CA ALA A 698 20.91 39.48 14.26
C ALA A 698 20.80 41.02 14.25
N ASP A 699 19.58 41.50 13.92
CA ASP A 699 18.72 42.48 14.65
C ASP A 699 17.51 42.81 13.73
N ALA A 700 16.24 42.58 14.10
CA ALA A 700 15.36 43.24 15.09
C ALA A 700 14.80 44.61 14.62
N ASP A 701 13.50 44.63 14.27
CA ASP A 701 12.52 45.69 14.64
C ASP A 701 11.11 45.29 14.15
N ARG A 702 10.12 45.05 15.02
CA ARG A 702 9.23 45.96 15.82
C ARG A 702 7.86 46.12 15.15
N GLY A 703 6.80 45.84 15.92
CA GLY A 703 5.42 46.09 15.54
C GLY A 703 4.41 45.44 16.50
N ASP A 704 4.37 45.98 17.72
CA ASP A 704 3.39 45.72 18.78
C ASP A 704 2.08 46.49 18.49
N ASP A 705 0.90 45.87 18.68
CA ASP A 705 -0.20 46.37 19.54
C ASP A 705 -1.53 45.59 19.38
N ARG A 706 -2.06 45.19 20.55
CA ARG A 706 -3.49 45.24 20.99
C ARG A 706 -4.57 44.22 20.57
N SER A 707 -4.84 43.35 21.56
CA SER A 707 -6.04 43.32 22.43
C SER A 707 -7.38 42.74 21.96
N SER A 708 -7.78 41.68 22.69
CA SER A 708 -9.05 41.45 23.41
C SER A 708 -10.36 41.23 22.64
N GLY A 709 -11.04 40.12 22.97
CA GLY A 709 -12.46 39.95 22.72
C GLY A 709 -12.99 38.55 23.07
N LEU A 710 -13.21 38.29 24.36
CA LEU A 710 -14.06 37.20 24.86
C LEU A 710 -15.52 37.40 24.39
N ARG A 711 -16.19 36.30 23.98
CA ARG A 711 -17.58 36.02 24.40
C ARG A 711 -18.00 34.58 24.06
N ASP A 712 -18.41 33.88 25.10
CA ASP A 712 -19.36 32.76 25.09
C ASP A 712 -20.64 33.10 24.35
N THR A 713 -21.18 32.10 23.64
CA THR A 713 -22.61 31.78 23.69
C THR A 713 -22.78 30.27 23.57
N ASP A 714 -23.33 29.68 24.63
CA ASP A 714 -24.08 28.43 24.60
C ASP A 714 -25.11 28.44 23.46
N ASP A 715 -25.23 27.33 22.75
CA ASP A 715 -26.53 26.92 22.24
C ASP A 715 -26.61 25.39 22.23
N GLN A 716 -27.46 24.88 23.12
CA GLN A 716 -27.89 23.50 23.13
C GLN A 716 -28.92 23.29 22.01
N GLY A 717 -28.64 22.33 21.14
CA GLY A 717 -29.59 21.78 20.19
C GLY A 717 -29.55 20.26 20.24
N GLU A 718 -30.46 19.66 21.01
CA GLU A 718 -30.90 18.28 20.79
C GLU A 718 -31.26 18.09 19.31
N ILE A 719 -30.93 16.92 18.72
CA ILE A 719 -31.81 16.17 17.81
C ILE A 719 -31.19 14.80 17.45
N ARG A 720 -31.89 13.77 17.95
CA ARG A 720 -32.20 12.46 17.36
C ARG A 720 -31.09 11.43 17.08
N ARG A 721 -31.07 10.42 17.96
CA ARG A 721 -30.78 9.02 17.64
C ARG A 721 -31.55 8.61 16.38
N VAL A 722 -30.84 8.24 15.33
CA VAL A 722 -31.36 7.39 14.26
C VAL A 722 -30.49 6.15 14.24
N GLY A 723 -31.02 5.06 14.79
CA GLY A 723 -30.42 3.74 14.60
C GLY A 723 -30.65 3.31 13.16
N TRP A 724 -29.57 2.92 12.48
CA TRP A 724 -29.65 2.22 11.21
C TRP A 724 -29.25 0.77 11.45
N LYS A 725 -30.25 -0.02 11.82
CA LYS A 725 -30.32 -1.45 11.50
C LYS A 725 -30.86 -1.52 10.07
N GLN A 726 -30.05 -1.95 9.10
CA GLN A 726 -30.41 -2.81 7.95
C GLN A 726 -29.27 -2.81 6.92
N ILE A 727 -28.55 -3.94 6.82
CA ILE A 727 -28.66 -4.97 5.77
C ILE A 727 -28.12 -4.50 4.41
N LEU A 728 -26.94 -5.01 4.04
CA LEU A 728 -26.69 -5.57 2.70
C LEU A 728 -25.72 -6.76 2.82
N PRO A 729 -26.06 -7.94 2.29
CA PRO A 729 -25.17 -9.09 2.19
C PRO A 729 -24.37 -9.00 0.89
N PHE A 730 -23.06 -9.24 0.94
CA PHE A 730 -22.32 -9.62 -0.26
C PHE A 730 -22.07 -11.11 -0.19
N GLY A 731 -22.69 -11.83 -1.10
CA GLY A 731 -22.46 -13.23 -1.37
C GLY A 731 -22.07 -13.40 -2.83
N HIS A 732 -21.05 -14.24 -3.02
CA HIS A 732 -20.49 -14.84 -4.23
C HIS A 732 -19.71 -13.97 -5.19
#